data_AF-A0A959RFE0-F1
#
_entry.id   AF-A0A959RFE0-F1
#
_cell.length_a   1.000
_cell.length_b   1.000
_cell.length_c   1.000
_cell.angle_alpha   90.00
_cell.angle_beta   90.00
_cell.angle_gamma   90.00
#
_symmetry.space_group_name_H-M   'P 1'
#
loop_
_entity.id
_entity.type
_entity.pdbx_description
1 polymer ?
#
loop_
_entity_poly.entity_id
_entity_poly.type
_entity_poly.pdbx_seq_one_letter_code
_entity_poly.pdbx_strand_id
1 'polypeptide(L)'
;MSLTDKVIKNTFYNFAAQILGFVFPFFLTPFIISVIGEVQFGIYALVMGFSGTFALFDLSISSSFIKFISENYNKGEKEKLNQTISTGLLFYIIFSILIGIVGFVFTKPLVSLLNIPPDLEALSLMAFRISILIFFITNAFGIFNSILISMQKMYITNIYGIVLNFLNVGAIVFLLLNGYGLIGMLLSQLGAVTISILISYIAAKKVLPEMRIRVSNFRKDALKKMTGFGLQMQVSKLASFASDKYDEFLLGFYSVMNNVAFFNIGARVARLGRFVPYQMVPQVAPVAAELKAKEEHEKLNRLFADTTRYLTIVSMPIFIFIFAFADVIIYSWMGAGFDISVYILRILVIGQLINMIFSAPGNSITPNIGIPKFQMHEGLINLGFNLVLSFILIKFYGIVGAAIGNTISVAISSFYIYIVSSRYFERGYITLLKEQYLKPFAVATGYGIVLFLAYLFLSKSIYPVTGRVSGLVYLIPFGVIYLGAFTFTILRLKYLNENDKIVLTKILMKLLPLRSLVVKRNEKIALNYQGKEYNGELVSLCIVTHNRPGMLKKCINALLPTIRDINYELIIWDNASNDETLEYLKTLEGNERVKVVFHPENIGTNAKGRAIELSRGDFIIGIDDDVIEYPDGWVQKMVEAYKKIPAMGYMSSNVVQDETTDGAKQPDEMYRDETYDNGNIALQVGPAGGWCFMISRYVYNKIGKLAQHKDAMFFMEDEDYANRVIAKGFKFGLLKNVIVYHATGKVHNKEFGDVFDKKMEDYETAKGKTKGSRIMNLFNFKRHYYRLLELAEQEINRE
;
A
#
# COMPACT_ATOMS: atom_id res chain seq x y z
N MET A 1 -7.15 -12.72 17.15
CA MET A 1 -6.81 -12.12 15.83
C MET A 1 -6.17 -10.77 16.11
N SER A 2 -4.91 -10.59 15.73
CA SER A 2 -4.18 -9.33 15.94
C SER A 2 -4.83 -8.18 15.16
N LEU A 3 -4.54 -6.92 15.52
CA LEU A 3 -5.01 -5.75 14.76
C LEU A 3 -4.54 -5.84 13.30
N THR A 4 -3.30 -6.27 13.08
CA THR A 4 -2.68 -6.51 11.77
C THR A 4 -3.46 -7.52 10.94
N ASP A 5 -3.84 -8.66 11.52
CA ASP A 5 -4.65 -9.67 10.84
C ASP A 5 -6.03 -9.12 10.44
N LYS A 6 -6.65 -8.28 11.29
CA LYS A 6 -7.96 -7.65 11.00
C LYS A 6 -7.85 -6.69 9.83
N VAL A 7 -6.80 -5.88 9.78
CA VAL A 7 -6.54 -4.94 8.69
C VAL A 7 -6.28 -5.68 7.38
N ILE A 8 -5.38 -6.68 7.37
CA ILE A 8 -5.07 -7.48 6.17
C ILE A 8 -6.32 -8.17 5.63
N LYS A 9 -7.09 -8.82 6.51
CA LYS A 9 -8.33 -9.50 6.13
C LYS A 9 -9.33 -8.50 5.54
N ASN A 10 -9.56 -7.36 6.19
CA ASN A 10 -10.48 -6.33 5.69
C ASN A 10 -10.04 -5.78 4.33
N THR A 11 -8.76 -5.49 4.15
CA THR A 11 -8.20 -4.99 2.90
C THR A 11 -8.36 -6.00 1.76
N PHE A 12 -8.05 -7.29 2.01
CA PHE A 12 -8.21 -8.34 1.00
C PHE A 12 -9.66 -8.48 0.53
N TYR A 13 -10.62 -8.61 1.47
CA TYR A 13 -12.03 -8.75 1.09
C TYR A 13 -12.59 -7.49 0.44
N ASN A 14 -12.12 -6.29 0.84
CA ASN A 14 -12.52 -5.05 0.19
C ASN A 14 -12.03 -5.03 -1.26
N PHE A 15 -10.76 -5.34 -1.49
CA PHE A 15 -10.18 -5.43 -2.83
C PHE A 15 -10.90 -6.46 -3.70
N ALA A 16 -11.17 -7.66 -3.17
CA ALA A 16 -11.91 -8.70 -3.87
C ALA A 16 -13.35 -8.26 -4.21
N ALA A 17 -14.06 -7.65 -3.26
CA ALA A 17 -15.41 -7.14 -3.49
C ALA A 17 -15.44 -6.04 -4.56
N GLN A 18 -14.46 -5.13 -4.57
CA GLN A 18 -14.33 -4.09 -5.60
C GLN A 18 -14.07 -4.69 -6.98
N ILE A 19 -13.10 -5.62 -7.11
CA ILE A 19 -12.82 -6.30 -8.39
C ILE A 19 -14.07 -6.99 -8.93
N LEU A 20 -14.71 -7.83 -8.10
CA LEU A 20 -15.89 -8.58 -8.52
C LEU A 20 -17.06 -7.66 -8.89
N GLY A 21 -17.20 -6.53 -8.19
CA GLY A 21 -18.17 -5.48 -8.50
C GLY A 21 -17.98 -4.84 -9.87
N PHE A 22 -16.77 -4.87 -10.44
CA PHE A 22 -16.50 -4.43 -11.82
C PHE A 22 -16.58 -5.56 -12.83
N VAL A 23 -15.97 -6.71 -12.51
CA VAL A 23 -15.86 -7.85 -13.41
C VAL A 23 -17.23 -8.37 -13.82
N PHE A 24 -18.15 -8.60 -12.88
CA PHE A 24 -19.44 -9.18 -13.24
C PHE A 24 -20.29 -8.28 -14.15
N PRO A 25 -20.54 -6.99 -13.81
CA PRO A 25 -21.29 -6.13 -14.71
C PRO A 25 -20.61 -5.93 -16.07
N PHE A 26 -19.27 -5.93 -16.12
CA PHE A 26 -18.54 -5.84 -17.37
C PHE A 26 -18.89 -7.01 -18.30
N PHE A 27 -18.74 -8.26 -17.85
CA PHE A 27 -19.06 -9.43 -18.68
C PHE A 27 -20.55 -9.61 -18.96
N LEU A 28 -21.42 -9.13 -18.07
CA LEU A 28 -22.87 -9.27 -18.23
C LEU A 28 -23.46 -8.23 -19.22
N THR A 29 -22.78 -7.11 -19.44
CA THR A 29 -23.30 -6.01 -20.28
C THR A 29 -23.62 -6.41 -21.73
N PRO A 30 -22.74 -7.11 -22.47
CA PRO A 30 -23.06 -7.57 -23.82
C PRO A 30 -24.27 -8.52 -23.85
N PHE A 31 -24.39 -9.40 -22.85
CA PHE A 31 -25.53 -10.31 -22.73
C PHE A 31 -26.83 -9.53 -22.48
N ILE A 32 -26.83 -8.59 -21.53
CA ILE A 32 -27.98 -7.73 -21.26
C ILE A 32 -28.45 -7.03 -22.53
N ILE A 33 -27.53 -6.34 -23.23
CA ILE A 33 -27.87 -5.59 -24.45
C ILE A 33 -28.39 -6.52 -25.55
N SER A 34 -27.86 -7.74 -25.68
CA SER A 34 -28.36 -8.71 -26.65
C SER A 34 -29.80 -9.18 -26.40
N VAL A 35 -30.26 -9.12 -25.14
CA VAL A 35 -31.62 -9.57 -24.75
C VAL A 35 -32.62 -8.41 -24.73
N ILE A 36 -32.26 -7.27 -24.11
CA ILE A 36 -33.20 -6.14 -23.92
C ILE A 36 -33.05 -5.02 -24.96
N GLY A 37 -31.99 -5.07 -25.77
CA GLY A 37 -31.66 -4.04 -26.77
C GLY A 37 -31.01 -2.78 -26.19
N GLU A 38 -30.51 -1.94 -27.10
CA GLU A 38 -29.78 -0.71 -26.78
C GLU A 38 -30.66 0.35 -26.10
N VAL A 39 -31.92 0.50 -26.55
CA VAL A 39 -32.86 1.50 -26.00
C VAL A 39 -33.15 1.22 -24.53
N GLN A 40 -33.54 -0.01 -24.19
CA GLN A 40 -33.85 -0.39 -22.80
C GLN A 40 -32.60 -0.36 -21.92
N PHE A 41 -31.43 -0.70 -22.47
CA PHE A 41 -30.18 -0.51 -21.75
C PHE A 41 -29.83 0.97 -21.52
N GLY A 42 -30.15 1.87 -22.46
CA GLY A 42 -30.06 3.32 -22.27
C GLY A 42 -30.95 3.80 -21.13
N ILE A 43 -32.20 3.35 -21.08
CA ILE A 43 -33.13 3.58 -19.96
C ILE A 43 -32.53 3.03 -18.66
N TYR A 44 -32.02 1.80 -18.65
CA TYR A 44 -31.35 1.21 -17.49
C TYR A 44 -30.17 2.07 -17.01
N ALA A 45 -29.33 2.56 -17.92
CA ALA A 45 -28.19 3.42 -17.59
C ALA A 45 -28.63 4.74 -16.94
N LEU A 46 -29.70 5.38 -17.45
CA LEU A 46 -30.29 6.58 -16.85
C LEU A 46 -30.87 6.30 -15.46
N VAL A 47 -31.65 5.22 -15.34
CA VAL A 47 -32.29 4.81 -14.09
C VAL A 47 -31.24 4.55 -13.01
N MET A 48 -30.16 3.85 -13.36
CA MET A 48 -29.02 3.58 -12.46
C MET A 48 -28.21 4.84 -12.16
N GLY A 49 -28.03 5.73 -13.15
CA GLY A 49 -27.45 7.06 -12.96
C GLY A 49 -28.23 7.84 -11.91
N PHE A 50 -29.56 7.86 -12.03
CA PHE A 50 -30.46 8.54 -11.10
C PHE A 50 -30.48 7.91 -9.70
N SER A 51 -30.47 6.58 -9.59
CA SER A 51 -30.34 5.90 -8.28
C SER A 51 -29.04 6.31 -7.59
N GLY A 52 -27.95 6.43 -8.35
CA GLY A 52 -26.64 6.87 -7.86
C GLY A 52 -26.68 8.28 -7.29
N THR A 53 -27.44 9.20 -7.92
CA THR A 53 -27.66 10.56 -7.41
C THR A 53 -28.17 10.51 -5.99
N PHE A 54 -29.25 9.78 -5.79
CA PHE A 54 -29.94 9.74 -4.51
C PHE A 54 -29.11 9.00 -3.47
N ALA A 55 -28.38 7.94 -3.84
CA ALA A 55 -27.45 7.26 -2.94
C ALA A 55 -26.38 8.19 -2.35
N LEU A 56 -26.05 9.29 -3.03
CA LEU A 56 -25.15 10.31 -2.50
C LEU A 56 -25.84 11.34 -1.61
N PHE A 57 -27.16 11.48 -1.68
CA PHE A 57 -27.96 12.29 -0.77
C PHE A 57 -28.06 11.61 0.60
N ASP A 58 -26.97 11.57 1.35
CA ASP A 58 -26.94 11.10 2.75
C ASP A 58 -26.58 12.25 3.73
N LEU A 59 -26.44 13.48 3.22
CA LEU A 59 -25.90 14.66 3.91
C LEU A 59 -24.54 14.36 4.60
N SER A 60 -23.81 13.37 4.10
CA SER A 60 -22.61 12.79 4.71
C SER A 60 -22.75 12.42 6.18
N ILE A 61 -23.98 12.10 6.61
CA ILE A 61 -24.29 11.69 7.98
C ILE A 61 -23.75 10.30 8.25
N SER A 62 -23.59 9.45 7.23
CA SER A 62 -23.03 8.09 7.36
C SER A 62 -21.62 8.10 7.96
N SER A 63 -20.75 9.02 7.52
CA SER A 63 -19.39 9.19 8.05
C SER A 63 -19.40 9.73 9.49
N SER A 64 -20.26 10.70 9.80
CA SER A 64 -20.47 11.19 11.17
C SER A 64 -20.97 10.07 12.09
N PHE A 65 -21.87 9.22 11.58
CA PHE A 65 -22.44 8.10 12.30
C PHE A 65 -21.40 7.04 12.67
N ILE A 66 -20.51 6.72 11.74
CA ILE A 66 -19.40 5.80 11.99
C ILE A 66 -18.54 6.27 13.17
N LYS A 67 -18.20 7.56 13.15
CA LYS A 67 -17.42 8.22 14.20
C LYS A 67 -18.14 8.18 15.55
N PHE A 68 -19.36 8.70 15.64
CA PHE A 68 -20.07 8.83 16.93
C PHE A 68 -20.48 7.49 17.53
N ILE A 69 -20.80 6.48 16.72
CA ILE A 69 -21.01 5.12 17.25
C ILE A 69 -19.72 4.56 17.84
N SER A 70 -18.61 4.66 17.11
CA SER A 70 -17.31 4.15 17.59
C SER A 70 -16.90 4.84 18.89
N GLU A 71 -17.03 6.17 18.95
CA GLU A 71 -16.71 6.95 20.16
C GLU A 71 -17.61 6.58 21.35
N ASN A 72 -18.93 6.56 21.18
CA ASN A 72 -19.86 6.26 22.28
C ASN A 72 -19.75 4.81 22.75
N TYR A 73 -19.45 3.88 21.84
CA TYR A 73 -19.19 2.48 22.18
C TYR A 73 -17.89 2.33 22.98
N ASN A 74 -16.79 2.94 22.54
CA ASN A 74 -15.50 2.86 23.23
C ASN A 74 -15.53 3.55 24.60
N LYS A 75 -16.37 4.58 24.78
CA LYS A 75 -16.61 5.24 26.07
C LYS A 75 -17.59 4.49 26.99
N GLY A 76 -18.22 3.41 26.51
CA GLY A 76 -19.21 2.66 27.27
C GLY A 76 -20.54 3.42 27.50
N GLU A 77 -20.78 4.52 26.78
CA GLU A 77 -21.97 5.37 26.96
C GLU A 77 -23.19 4.81 26.23
N LYS A 78 -23.77 3.72 26.76
CA LYS A 78 -24.86 2.95 26.11
C LYS A 78 -26.08 3.79 25.76
N GLU A 79 -26.43 4.78 26.58
CA GLU A 79 -27.58 5.65 26.30
C GLU A 79 -27.31 6.54 25.07
N LYS A 80 -26.16 7.24 25.04
CA LYS A 80 -25.78 8.09 23.91
C LYS A 80 -25.55 7.30 22.62
N LEU A 81 -25.05 6.07 22.75
CA LEU A 81 -24.96 5.12 21.64
C LEU A 81 -26.34 4.86 21.02
N ASN A 82 -27.32 4.49 21.84
CA ASN A 82 -28.69 4.20 21.38
C ASN A 82 -29.44 5.45 20.90
N GLN A 83 -29.16 6.62 21.48
CA GLN A 83 -29.64 7.92 20.98
C GLN A 83 -29.07 8.20 19.59
N THR A 84 -27.76 7.96 19.37
CA THR A 84 -27.12 8.15 18.07
C THR A 84 -27.75 7.24 17.02
N ILE A 85 -27.87 5.94 17.32
CA ILE A 85 -28.47 4.94 16.42
C ILE A 85 -29.91 5.29 16.07
N SER A 86 -30.74 5.62 17.07
CA SER A 86 -32.16 5.91 16.87
C SER A 86 -32.38 7.23 16.13
N THR A 87 -31.62 8.29 16.48
CA THR A 87 -31.65 9.57 15.76
C THR A 87 -31.26 9.40 14.30
N GLY A 88 -30.17 8.68 14.04
CA GLY A 88 -29.69 8.44 12.68
C GLY A 88 -30.71 7.67 11.84
N LEU A 89 -31.27 6.58 12.37
CA LEU A 89 -32.23 5.76 11.63
C LEU A 89 -33.52 6.54 11.33
N LEU A 90 -34.06 7.26 12.32
CA LEU A 90 -35.26 8.05 12.13
C LEU A 90 -35.04 9.16 11.10
N PHE A 91 -33.87 9.83 11.16
CA PHE A 91 -33.49 10.82 10.17
C PHE A 91 -33.46 10.20 8.76
N TYR A 92 -32.78 9.07 8.55
CA TYR A 92 -32.67 8.44 7.24
C TYR A 92 -34.00 7.95 6.70
N ILE A 93 -34.89 7.42 7.56
CA ILE A 93 -36.25 7.04 7.16
C ILE A 93 -37.01 8.28 6.68
N ILE A 94 -37.10 9.32 7.50
CA ILE A 94 -37.84 10.55 7.15
C ILE A 94 -37.26 11.17 5.88
N PHE A 95 -35.93 11.29 5.81
CA PHE A 95 -35.24 11.84 4.66
C PHE A 95 -35.51 11.02 3.39
N SER A 96 -35.43 9.69 3.47
CA SER A 96 -35.70 8.81 2.33
C SER A 96 -37.18 8.86 1.89
N ILE A 97 -38.13 9.00 2.83
CA ILE A 97 -39.55 9.20 2.49
C ILE A 97 -39.73 10.52 1.72
N LEU A 98 -39.17 11.62 2.23
CA LEU A 98 -39.28 12.95 1.60
C LEU A 98 -38.70 12.93 0.18
N ILE A 99 -37.48 12.42 0.02
CA ILE A 99 -36.85 12.31 -1.30
C ILE A 99 -37.60 11.32 -2.20
N GLY A 100 -38.14 10.23 -1.65
CA GLY A 100 -38.94 9.27 -2.38
C GLY A 100 -40.25 9.86 -2.92
N ILE A 101 -40.95 10.67 -2.12
CA ILE A 101 -42.16 11.39 -2.56
C ILE A 101 -41.82 12.37 -3.67
N VAL A 102 -40.77 13.19 -3.49
CA VAL A 102 -40.30 14.12 -4.52
C VAL A 102 -39.96 13.35 -5.80
N GLY A 103 -39.12 12.31 -5.71
CA GLY A 103 -38.75 11.47 -6.85
C GLY A 103 -39.97 10.89 -7.56
N PHE A 104 -40.95 10.37 -6.81
CA PHE A 104 -42.16 9.77 -7.36
C PHE A 104 -43.03 10.80 -8.11
N VAL A 105 -43.23 11.98 -7.53
CA VAL A 105 -44.00 13.08 -8.16
C VAL A 105 -43.31 13.58 -9.44
N PHE A 106 -41.99 13.75 -9.39
CA PHE A 106 -41.22 14.25 -10.53
C PHE A 106 -40.88 13.17 -11.58
N THR A 107 -41.16 11.89 -11.32
CA THR A 107 -40.86 10.80 -12.28
C THR A 107 -41.58 10.99 -13.61
N LYS A 108 -42.87 11.36 -13.59
CA LYS A 108 -43.63 11.56 -14.83
C LYS A 108 -43.13 12.75 -15.65
N PRO A 109 -42.99 13.96 -15.07
CA PRO A 109 -42.33 15.08 -15.76
C PRO A 109 -40.94 14.72 -16.31
N LEU A 110 -40.12 14.03 -15.51
CA LEU A 110 -38.78 13.60 -15.91
C LEU A 110 -38.82 12.70 -17.14
N VAL A 111 -39.64 11.64 -17.12
CA VAL A 111 -39.76 10.71 -18.27
C VAL A 111 -40.30 11.43 -19.51
N SER A 112 -41.24 12.35 -19.36
CA SER A 112 -41.77 13.12 -20.50
C SER A 112 -40.77 14.11 -21.10
N LEU A 113 -39.74 14.50 -20.36
CA LEU A 113 -38.64 15.35 -20.85
C LEU A 113 -37.60 14.52 -21.63
N LEU A 114 -37.56 13.20 -21.42
CA LEU A 114 -36.63 12.33 -22.12
C LEU A 114 -37.23 11.90 -23.46
N ASN A 115 -36.39 11.78 -24.48
CA ASN A 115 -36.75 11.32 -25.81
C ASN A 115 -36.86 9.78 -25.85
N ILE A 116 -37.78 9.25 -25.03
CA ILE A 116 -38.09 7.82 -24.91
C ILE A 116 -39.15 7.47 -25.97
N PRO A 117 -38.97 6.36 -26.71
CA PRO A 117 -40.00 5.87 -27.63
C PRO A 117 -41.36 5.68 -26.93
N PRO A 118 -42.50 6.10 -27.53
CA PRO A 118 -43.80 6.07 -26.87
C PRO A 118 -44.22 4.69 -26.34
N ASP A 119 -43.80 3.61 -27.01
CA ASP A 119 -44.05 2.22 -26.62
C ASP A 119 -43.30 1.81 -25.34
N LEU A 120 -42.23 2.50 -24.98
CA LEU A 120 -41.39 2.24 -23.80
C LEU A 120 -41.61 3.25 -22.66
N GLU A 121 -42.52 4.22 -22.81
CA GLU A 121 -42.76 5.24 -21.79
C GLU A 121 -43.27 4.61 -20.47
N ALA A 122 -44.25 3.71 -20.56
CA ALA A 122 -44.80 3.01 -19.39
C ALA A 122 -43.74 2.14 -18.69
N LEU A 123 -42.93 1.43 -19.48
CA LEU A 123 -41.80 0.63 -18.99
C LEU A 123 -40.79 1.53 -18.24
N SER A 124 -40.47 2.68 -18.81
CA SER A 124 -39.53 3.65 -18.24
C SER A 124 -40.05 4.24 -16.94
N LEU A 125 -41.32 4.65 -16.88
CA LEU A 125 -41.96 5.12 -15.65
C LEU A 125 -41.87 4.08 -14.54
N MET A 126 -42.13 2.81 -14.85
CA MET A 126 -42.01 1.71 -13.89
C MET A 126 -40.56 1.50 -13.46
N ALA A 127 -39.60 1.56 -14.38
CA ALA A 127 -38.18 1.43 -14.09
C ALA A 127 -37.66 2.52 -13.13
N PHE A 128 -38.01 3.79 -13.38
CA PHE A 128 -37.68 4.90 -12.49
C PHE A 128 -38.31 4.75 -11.10
N ARG A 129 -39.58 4.32 -11.02
CA ARG A 129 -40.26 4.09 -9.74
C ARG A 129 -39.63 2.97 -8.92
N ILE A 130 -39.26 1.84 -9.56
CA ILE A 130 -38.55 0.75 -8.88
C ILE A 130 -37.19 1.25 -8.37
N SER A 131 -36.48 2.05 -9.17
CA SER A 131 -35.21 2.67 -8.76
C SER A 131 -35.35 3.59 -7.54
N ILE A 132 -36.41 4.39 -7.47
CA ILE A 132 -36.71 5.21 -6.29
C ILE A 132 -36.97 4.33 -5.06
N LEU A 133 -37.67 3.21 -5.22
CA LEU A 133 -37.88 2.25 -4.14
C LEU A 133 -36.58 1.58 -3.69
N ILE A 134 -35.71 1.19 -4.63
CA ILE A 134 -34.36 0.66 -4.33
C ILE A 134 -33.56 1.69 -3.53
N PHE A 135 -33.57 2.96 -3.97
CA PHE A 135 -32.92 4.06 -3.26
C PHE A 135 -33.46 4.23 -1.84
N PHE A 136 -34.80 4.26 -1.68
CA PHE A 136 -35.47 4.40 -0.40
C PHE A 136 -35.00 3.34 0.58
N ILE A 137 -35.07 2.07 0.17
CA ILE A 137 -34.70 0.92 0.99
C ILE A 137 -33.20 1.00 1.34
N THR A 138 -32.33 1.28 0.36
CA THR A 138 -30.88 1.36 0.55
C THR A 138 -30.50 2.44 1.56
N ASN A 139 -31.09 3.63 1.48
CA ASN A 139 -30.71 4.76 2.33
C ASN A 139 -31.38 4.73 3.69
N ALA A 140 -32.66 4.38 3.76
CA ALA A 140 -33.38 4.27 5.02
C ALA A 140 -32.71 3.28 5.99
N PHE A 141 -32.19 2.17 5.47
CA PHE A 141 -31.62 1.08 6.28
C PHE A 141 -30.11 0.89 6.13
N GLY A 142 -29.43 1.71 5.33
CA GLY A 142 -27.97 1.67 5.15
C GLY A 142 -27.18 1.85 6.45
N ILE A 143 -27.82 2.40 7.48
CA ILE A 143 -27.27 2.60 8.82
C ILE A 143 -26.76 1.31 9.47
N PHE A 144 -27.35 0.15 9.17
CA PHE A 144 -26.90 -1.12 9.72
C PHE A 144 -25.53 -1.54 9.18
N ASN A 145 -25.24 -1.19 7.92
CA ASN A 145 -23.91 -1.34 7.36
C ASN A 145 -22.92 -0.41 8.08
N SER A 146 -23.31 0.84 8.34
CA SER A 146 -22.49 1.79 9.11
C SER A 146 -22.15 1.26 10.51
N ILE A 147 -23.06 0.58 11.21
CA ILE A 147 -22.76 -0.07 12.51
C ILE A 147 -21.63 -1.11 12.36
N LEU A 148 -21.70 -1.96 11.34
CA LEU A 148 -20.66 -2.97 11.08
C LEU A 148 -19.31 -2.32 10.78
N ILE A 149 -19.30 -1.21 10.04
CA ILE A 149 -18.10 -0.41 9.76
C ILE A 149 -17.55 0.19 11.06
N SER A 150 -18.38 0.81 11.90
CA SER A 150 -17.98 1.37 13.20
C SER A 150 -17.32 0.35 14.11
N MET A 151 -17.78 -0.90 14.06
CA MET A 151 -17.26 -2.02 14.85
C MET A 151 -16.05 -2.71 14.20
N GLN A 152 -15.49 -2.14 13.12
CA GLN A 152 -14.37 -2.69 12.34
C GLN A 152 -14.64 -4.09 11.75
N LYS A 153 -15.90 -4.38 11.41
CA LYS A 153 -16.38 -5.67 10.86
C LYS A 153 -16.69 -5.61 9.36
N MET A 154 -15.99 -4.77 8.60
CA MET A 154 -16.19 -4.63 7.15
C MET A 154 -16.00 -5.93 6.35
N TYR A 155 -15.20 -6.88 6.83
CA TYR A 155 -15.13 -8.18 6.17
C TYR A 155 -16.50 -8.89 6.12
N ILE A 156 -17.39 -8.69 7.09
CA ILE A 156 -18.75 -9.29 7.07
C ILE A 156 -19.54 -8.72 5.89
N THR A 157 -19.47 -7.39 5.72
CA THR A 157 -20.19 -6.68 4.65
C THR A 157 -19.67 -7.05 3.27
N ASN A 158 -18.35 -7.18 3.13
CA ASN A 158 -17.73 -7.62 1.90
C ASN A 158 -18.07 -9.08 1.57
N ILE A 159 -18.08 -10.00 2.54
CA ILE A 159 -18.38 -11.42 2.30
C ILE A 159 -19.82 -11.61 1.79
N TYR A 160 -20.83 -11.11 2.52
CA TYR A 160 -22.21 -11.27 2.03
C TYR A 160 -22.44 -10.47 0.75
N GLY A 161 -21.77 -9.32 0.57
CA GLY A 161 -21.84 -8.54 -0.66
C GLY A 161 -21.36 -9.32 -1.88
N ILE A 162 -20.26 -10.08 -1.75
CA ILE A 162 -19.77 -10.97 -2.81
C ILE A 162 -20.79 -12.07 -3.13
N VAL A 163 -21.34 -12.73 -2.10
CA VAL A 163 -22.34 -13.79 -2.26
C VAL A 163 -23.61 -13.25 -2.93
N LEU A 164 -24.15 -12.13 -2.46
CA LEU A 164 -25.35 -11.52 -3.03
C LEU A 164 -25.12 -11.01 -4.45
N ASN A 165 -23.94 -10.50 -4.78
CA ASN A 165 -23.62 -10.13 -6.16
C ASN A 165 -23.66 -11.36 -7.08
N PHE A 166 -23.10 -12.50 -6.65
CA PHE A 166 -23.14 -13.74 -7.43
C PHE A 166 -24.58 -14.23 -7.64
N LEU A 167 -25.38 -14.22 -6.57
CA LEU A 167 -26.81 -14.57 -6.64
C LEU A 167 -27.59 -13.61 -7.55
N ASN A 168 -27.31 -12.31 -7.45
CA ASN A 168 -27.95 -11.29 -8.28
C ASN A 168 -27.59 -11.44 -9.76
N VAL A 169 -26.35 -11.79 -10.10
CA VAL A 169 -25.95 -12.11 -11.48
C VAL A 169 -26.72 -13.31 -12.00
N GLY A 170 -26.78 -14.40 -11.23
CA GLY A 170 -27.56 -15.59 -11.59
C GLY A 170 -29.06 -15.28 -11.77
N ALA A 171 -29.62 -14.46 -10.88
CA ALA A 171 -31.01 -14.02 -10.94
C ALA A 171 -31.30 -13.12 -12.15
N ILE A 172 -30.40 -12.18 -12.48
CA ILE A 172 -30.50 -11.36 -13.71
C ILE A 172 -30.49 -12.26 -14.95
N VAL A 173 -29.55 -13.20 -15.06
CA VAL A 173 -29.48 -14.12 -16.20
C VAL A 173 -30.76 -14.94 -16.30
N PHE A 174 -31.22 -15.53 -15.19
CA PHE A 174 -32.45 -16.30 -15.15
C PHE A 174 -33.67 -15.47 -15.60
N LEU A 175 -33.87 -14.28 -15.06
CA LEU A 175 -35.02 -13.44 -15.39
C LEU A 175 -34.98 -12.94 -16.84
N LEU A 176 -33.81 -12.64 -17.38
CA LEU A 176 -33.64 -12.25 -18.78
C LEU A 176 -33.97 -13.40 -19.73
N LEU A 177 -33.50 -14.62 -19.45
CA LEU A 177 -33.81 -15.80 -20.27
C LEU A 177 -35.30 -16.17 -20.26
N ASN A 178 -36.03 -15.83 -19.20
CA ASN A 178 -37.48 -16.02 -19.09
C ASN A 178 -38.30 -14.84 -19.63
N GLY A 179 -37.67 -13.85 -20.27
CA GLY A 179 -38.37 -12.76 -20.93
C GLY A 179 -38.88 -11.63 -20.03
N TYR A 180 -38.47 -11.56 -18.75
CA TYR A 180 -38.87 -10.48 -17.84
C TYR A 180 -38.20 -9.12 -18.15
N GLY A 181 -37.23 -9.08 -19.08
CA GLY A 181 -36.61 -7.88 -19.62
C GLY A 181 -36.02 -6.94 -18.56
N LEU A 182 -36.08 -5.63 -18.82
CA LEU A 182 -35.57 -4.57 -17.94
C LEU A 182 -36.17 -4.62 -16.53
N ILE A 183 -37.47 -4.88 -16.42
CA ILE A 183 -38.16 -4.92 -15.12
C ILE A 183 -37.66 -6.10 -14.28
N GLY A 184 -37.45 -7.27 -14.88
CA GLY A 184 -36.86 -8.42 -14.21
C GLY A 184 -35.50 -8.08 -13.59
N MET A 185 -34.63 -7.37 -14.31
CA MET A 185 -33.33 -6.93 -13.80
C MET A 185 -33.47 -6.03 -12.56
N LEU A 186 -34.38 -5.05 -12.61
CA LEU A 186 -34.60 -4.13 -11.50
C LEU A 186 -35.24 -4.82 -10.28
N LEU A 187 -36.12 -5.80 -10.50
CA LEU A 187 -36.69 -6.61 -9.43
C LEU A 187 -35.64 -7.52 -8.78
N SER A 188 -34.72 -8.10 -9.56
CA SER A 188 -33.56 -8.83 -9.03
C SER A 188 -32.74 -7.93 -8.09
N GLN A 189 -32.45 -6.71 -8.53
CA GLN A 189 -31.68 -5.76 -7.75
C GLN A 189 -32.40 -5.30 -6.49
N LEU A 190 -33.71 -5.06 -6.57
CA LEU A 190 -34.56 -4.78 -5.42
C LEU A 190 -34.54 -5.93 -4.40
N GLY A 191 -34.65 -7.17 -4.87
CA GLY A 191 -34.53 -8.37 -4.03
C GLY A 191 -33.17 -8.46 -3.36
N ALA A 192 -32.08 -8.28 -4.11
CA ALA A 192 -30.71 -8.32 -3.59
C ALA A 192 -30.47 -7.25 -2.51
N VAL A 193 -30.94 -6.02 -2.71
CA VAL A 193 -30.83 -4.93 -1.73
C VAL A 193 -31.65 -5.24 -0.47
N THR A 194 -32.88 -5.71 -0.61
CA THR A 194 -33.72 -6.11 0.54
C THR A 194 -33.05 -7.21 1.37
N ILE A 195 -32.54 -8.26 0.72
CA ILE A 195 -31.82 -9.35 1.40
C ILE A 195 -30.54 -8.80 2.06
N SER A 196 -29.79 -7.93 1.38
CA SER A 196 -28.59 -7.29 1.94
C SER A 196 -28.89 -6.54 3.23
N ILE A 197 -30.00 -5.80 3.29
CA ILE A 197 -30.39 -5.06 4.48
C ILE A 197 -30.78 -6.00 5.62
N LEU A 198 -31.55 -7.05 5.34
CA LEU A 198 -31.90 -8.05 6.34
C LEU A 198 -30.65 -8.70 6.95
N ILE A 199 -29.69 -9.12 6.10
CA ILE A 199 -28.42 -9.67 6.56
C ILE A 199 -27.63 -8.62 7.38
N SER A 200 -27.58 -7.37 6.92
CA SER A 200 -26.87 -6.30 7.62
C SER A 200 -27.48 -6.01 9.00
N TYR A 201 -28.81 -6.04 9.13
CA TYR A 201 -29.52 -5.87 10.39
C TYR A 201 -29.21 -7.01 11.36
N ILE A 202 -29.33 -8.27 10.90
CA ILE A 202 -29.03 -9.46 11.70
C ILE A 202 -27.58 -9.43 12.18
N ALA A 203 -26.64 -9.13 11.27
CA ALA A 203 -25.23 -9.01 11.59
C ALA A 203 -24.96 -7.85 12.58
N ALA A 204 -25.57 -6.68 12.38
CA ALA A 204 -25.43 -5.53 13.27
C ALA A 204 -25.95 -5.86 14.68
N LYS A 205 -27.11 -6.54 14.79
CA LYS A 205 -27.67 -6.97 16.07
C LYS A 205 -26.79 -8.00 16.79
N LYS A 206 -26.14 -8.90 16.03
CA LYS A 206 -25.20 -9.89 16.57
C LYS A 206 -23.89 -9.25 17.03
N VAL A 207 -23.38 -8.27 16.29
CA VAL A 207 -22.13 -7.57 16.63
C VAL A 207 -22.33 -6.55 17.76
N LEU A 208 -23.50 -5.90 17.80
CA LEU A 208 -23.86 -4.91 18.82
C LEU A 208 -25.20 -5.30 19.50
N PRO A 209 -25.20 -6.27 20.43
CA PRO A 209 -26.43 -6.73 21.11
C PRO A 209 -27.15 -5.61 21.88
N GLU A 210 -26.38 -4.63 22.37
CA GLU A 210 -26.84 -3.47 23.14
C GLU A 210 -27.67 -2.47 22.32
N MET A 211 -27.68 -2.62 20.99
CA MET A 211 -28.47 -1.80 20.08
C MET A 211 -29.97 -1.90 20.40
N ARG A 212 -30.57 -0.76 20.72
CA ARG A 212 -32.00 -0.57 20.98
C ARG A 212 -32.50 0.62 20.19
N ILE A 213 -33.35 0.34 19.22
CA ILE A 213 -33.99 1.34 18.37
C ILE A 213 -35.32 1.73 19.01
N ARG A 214 -35.46 2.99 19.40
CA ARG A 214 -36.71 3.54 19.96
C ARG A 214 -36.88 4.97 19.49
N VAL A 215 -38.09 5.35 19.08
CA VAL A 215 -38.40 6.73 18.66
C VAL A 215 -38.13 7.72 19.80
N SER A 216 -38.38 7.33 21.06
CA SER A 216 -38.12 8.15 22.25
C SER A 216 -36.63 8.46 22.48
N ASN A 217 -35.71 7.73 21.85
CA ASN A 217 -34.27 8.00 21.92
C ASN A 217 -33.81 9.08 20.92
N PHE A 218 -34.70 9.64 20.10
CA PHE A 218 -34.36 10.76 19.23
C PHE A 218 -33.88 11.98 20.03
N ARG A 219 -32.78 12.59 19.58
CA ARG A 219 -32.20 13.80 20.20
C ARG A 219 -31.77 14.79 19.12
N LYS A 220 -32.29 16.03 19.22
CA LYS A 220 -31.99 17.13 18.29
C LYS A 220 -30.51 17.53 18.32
N ASP A 221 -29.87 17.49 19.49
CA ASP A 221 -28.46 17.86 19.63
C ASP A 221 -27.53 16.86 18.94
N ALA A 222 -27.86 15.57 19.02
CA ALA A 222 -27.15 14.53 18.28
C ALA A 222 -27.27 14.76 16.77
N LEU A 223 -28.47 15.08 16.27
CA LEU A 223 -28.69 15.40 14.86
C LEU A 223 -27.89 16.63 14.42
N LYS A 224 -27.90 17.73 15.20
CA LYS A 224 -27.15 18.96 14.89
C LYS A 224 -25.65 18.71 14.80
N LYS A 225 -25.09 17.91 15.72
CA LYS A 225 -23.67 17.51 15.68
C LYS A 225 -23.35 16.67 14.45
N MET A 226 -24.28 15.81 14.02
CA MET A 226 -24.10 14.94 12.86
C MET A 226 -24.18 15.69 11.52
N THR A 227 -25.05 16.69 11.39
CA THR A 227 -25.29 17.43 10.14
C THR A 227 -24.28 18.55 9.85
N GLY A 228 -23.77 19.23 10.89
CA GLY A 228 -22.86 20.38 10.71
C GLY A 228 -21.53 20.06 10.02
N PHE A 229 -21.02 18.84 10.20
CA PHE A 229 -19.80 18.36 9.53
C PHE A 229 -20.07 17.83 8.10
N GLY A 230 -21.25 17.22 7.89
CA GLY A 230 -21.55 16.53 6.63
C GLY A 230 -21.96 17.44 5.47
N LEU A 231 -22.53 18.61 5.75
CA LEU A 231 -23.06 19.53 4.73
C LEU A 231 -22.00 20.04 3.73
N GLN A 232 -20.78 20.32 4.18
CA GLN A 232 -19.71 20.80 3.29
C GLN A 232 -19.19 19.70 2.35
N MET A 233 -19.07 18.48 2.86
CA MET A 233 -18.67 17.31 2.06
C MET A 233 -19.77 16.91 1.07
N GLN A 234 -21.04 17.15 1.44
CA GLN A 234 -22.19 16.90 0.60
C GLN A 234 -22.18 17.74 -0.68
N VAL A 235 -21.86 19.03 -0.59
CA VAL A 235 -21.80 19.91 -1.77
C VAL A 235 -20.78 19.39 -2.79
N SER A 236 -19.60 18.95 -2.31
CA SER A 236 -18.55 18.41 -3.19
C SER A 236 -18.95 17.09 -3.84
N LYS A 237 -19.62 16.19 -3.09
CA LYS A 237 -20.16 14.93 -3.63
C LYS A 237 -21.25 15.17 -4.68
N LEU A 238 -22.16 16.11 -4.43
CA LEU A 238 -23.23 16.46 -5.36
C LEU A 238 -22.68 17.11 -6.64
N ALA A 239 -21.71 18.02 -6.52
CA ALA A 239 -21.09 18.66 -7.68
C ALA A 239 -20.33 17.64 -8.55
N SER A 240 -19.58 16.74 -7.93
CA SER A 240 -18.86 15.66 -8.63
C SER A 240 -19.83 14.71 -9.33
N PHE A 241 -20.89 14.31 -8.63
CA PHE A 241 -21.91 13.43 -9.19
C PHE A 241 -22.66 14.05 -10.35
N ALA A 242 -23.13 15.28 -10.19
CA ALA A 242 -23.85 15.99 -11.23
C ALA A 242 -22.97 16.05 -12.48
N SER A 243 -21.68 16.38 -12.32
CA SER A 243 -20.74 16.37 -13.44
C SER A 243 -20.54 15.00 -14.08
N ASP A 244 -20.53 13.91 -13.30
CA ASP A 244 -20.31 12.54 -13.82
C ASP A 244 -21.52 11.97 -14.58
N LYS A 245 -22.74 12.41 -14.25
CA LYS A 245 -23.99 11.83 -14.77
C LYS A 245 -24.82 12.74 -15.65
N TYR A 246 -24.56 14.04 -15.63
CA TYR A 246 -25.34 15.01 -16.38
C TYR A 246 -25.31 14.78 -17.90
N ASP A 247 -24.18 14.33 -18.47
CA ASP A 247 -24.08 14.06 -19.91
C ASP A 247 -25.07 12.97 -20.37
N GLU A 248 -25.27 11.92 -19.56
CA GLU A 248 -26.22 10.85 -19.86
C GLU A 248 -27.66 11.42 -19.92
N PHE A 249 -28.02 12.35 -19.00
CA PHE A 249 -29.32 13.02 -19.00
C PHE A 249 -29.52 13.95 -20.18
N LEU A 250 -28.52 14.79 -20.51
CA LEU A 250 -28.61 15.68 -21.66
C LEU A 250 -28.76 14.91 -22.96
N LEU A 251 -28.07 13.78 -23.10
CA LEU A 251 -28.23 12.90 -24.26
C LEU A 251 -29.63 12.28 -24.29
N GLY A 252 -30.18 11.89 -23.14
CA GLY A 252 -31.56 11.41 -23.04
C GLY A 252 -32.60 12.48 -23.42
N PHE A 253 -32.30 13.77 -23.24
CA PHE A 253 -33.20 14.88 -23.60
C PHE A 253 -33.05 15.30 -25.07
N TYR A 254 -31.81 15.56 -25.52
CA TYR A 254 -31.52 16.20 -26.82
C TYR A 254 -31.19 15.20 -27.93
N SER A 255 -31.08 13.91 -27.63
CA SER A 255 -30.66 12.88 -28.58
C SER A 255 -31.58 11.66 -28.55
N VAL A 256 -31.31 10.68 -29.41
CA VAL A 256 -32.01 9.39 -29.38
C VAL A 256 -31.52 8.54 -28.22
N MET A 257 -32.42 7.76 -27.60
CA MET A 257 -32.12 7.01 -26.37
C MET A 257 -30.92 6.04 -26.48
N ASN A 258 -30.66 5.47 -27.67
CA ASN A 258 -29.48 4.60 -27.89
C ASN A 258 -28.16 5.31 -27.64
N ASN A 259 -28.10 6.64 -27.82
CA ASN A 259 -26.89 7.41 -27.56
C ASN A 259 -26.50 7.39 -26.09
N VAL A 260 -27.45 7.24 -25.17
CA VAL A 260 -27.14 7.07 -23.75
C VAL A 260 -26.44 5.72 -23.50
N ALA A 261 -26.89 4.65 -24.17
CA ALA A 261 -26.23 3.35 -24.09
C ALA A 261 -24.80 3.40 -24.62
N PHE A 262 -24.61 3.97 -25.82
CA PHE A 262 -23.28 4.08 -26.44
C PHE A 262 -22.32 4.95 -25.61
N PHE A 263 -22.82 6.05 -25.04
CA PHE A 263 -22.03 6.90 -24.16
C PHE A 263 -21.62 6.17 -22.89
N ASN A 264 -22.55 5.46 -22.24
CA ASN A 264 -22.27 4.72 -21.02
C ASN A 264 -21.20 3.63 -21.23
N ILE A 265 -21.22 2.94 -22.38
CA ILE A 265 -20.23 1.90 -22.75
C ILE A 265 -18.82 2.51 -22.83
N GLY A 266 -18.65 3.58 -23.60
CA GLY A 266 -17.35 4.26 -23.72
C GLY A 266 -16.88 4.83 -22.38
N ALA A 267 -17.77 5.51 -21.66
CA ALA A 267 -17.46 6.09 -20.34
C ALA A 267 -17.09 5.03 -19.28
N ARG A 268 -17.69 3.84 -19.35
CA ARG A 268 -17.40 2.74 -18.41
C ARG A 268 -15.96 2.27 -18.55
N VAL A 269 -15.48 2.04 -19.78
CA VAL A 269 -14.09 1.64 -20.03
C VAL A 269 -13.12 2.78 -19.69
N ALA A 270 -13.48 4.03 -19.98
CA ALA A 270 -12.66 5.18 -19.60
C ALA A 270 -12.43 5.25 -18.08
N ARG A 271 -13.49 5.01 -17.29
CA ARG A 271 -13.41 4.96 -15.82
C ARG A 271 -12.62 3.77 -15.28
N LEU A 272 -12.62 2.63 -15.97
CA LEU A 272 -11.81 1.46 -15.57
C LEU A 272 -10.32 1.79 -15.49
N GLY A 273 -9.82 2.72 -16.30
CA GLY A 273 -8.44 3.20 -16.22
C GLY A 273 -8.07 3.79 -14.87
N ARG A 274 -9.04 4.29 -14.09
CA ARG A 274 -8.83 4.83 -12.74
C ARG A 274 -8.72 3.76 -11.65
N PHE A 275 -9.08 2.51 -11.94
CA PHE A 275 -9.17 1.45 -10.92
C PHE A 275 -7.87 1.24 -10.16
N VAL A 276 -6.74 1.08 -10.88
CA VAL A 276 -5.43 0.84 -10.28
C VAL A 276 -4.86 2.10 -9.59
N PRO A 277 -4.81 3.29 -10.24
CA PRO A 277 -4.33 4.51 -9.59
C PRO A 277 -5.06 4.85 -8.27
N TYR A 278 -6.38 4.68 -8.23
CA TYR A 278 -7.15 4.99 -7.00
C TYR A 278 -6.81 4.10 -5.82
N GLN A 279 -6.23 2.92 -6.02
CA GLN A 279 -5.78 2.08 -4.91
C GLN A 279 -4.62 2.71 -4.13
N MET A 280 -3.98 3.77 -4.65
CA MET A 280 -2.88 4.49 -4.00
C MET A 280 -3.34 5.71 -3.19
N VAL A 281 -4.57 6.18 -3.38
CA VAL A 281 -5.08 7.42 -2.78
C VAL A 281 -5.42 7.27 -1.28
N PRO A 282 -6.13 6.22 -0.83
CA PRO A 282 -6.52 6.10 0.58
C PRO A 282 -5.36 6.06 1.58
N GLN A 283 -4.17 5.62 1.16
CA GLN A 283 -2.98 5.53 2.02
C GLN A 283 -2.32 6.89 2.24
N VAL A 284 -2.56 7.86 1.35
CA VAL A 284 -2.00 9.21 1.44
C VAL A 284 -2.70 10.04 2.52
N ALA A 285 -4.01 9.85 2.67
CA ALA A 285 -4.85 10.61 3.60
C ALA A 285 -4.37 10.61 5.07
N PRO A 286 -4.11 9.46 5.74
CA PRO A 286 -3.66 9.47 7.13
C PRO A 286 -2.27 10.08 7.30
N VAL A 287 -1.36 9.85 6.34
CA VAL A 287 0.00 10.43 6.36
C VAL A 287 -0.05 11.95 6.23
N ALA A 288 -0.88 12.47 5.34
CA ALA A 288 -1.09 13.91 5.19
C ALA A 288 -1.61 14.57 6.47
N ALA A 289 -2.61 13.95 7.11
CA ALA A 289 -3.17 14.42 8.37
C ALA A 289 -2.13 14.41 9.51
N GLU A 290 -1.32 13.35 9.61
CA GLU A 290 -0.26 13.23 10.62
C GLU A 290 0.84 14.28 10.42
N LEU A 291 1.35 14.44 9.19
CA LEU A 291 2.38 15.43 8.89
C LEU A 291 1.90 16.87 9.16
N LYS A 292 0.61 17.14 8.89
CA LYS A 292 0.01 18.43 9.23
C LYS A 292 -0.10 18.63 10.74
N ALA A 293 -0.48 17.60 11.49
CA ALA A 293 -0.59 17.66 12.95
C ALA A 293 0.78 17.83 13.63
N LYS A 294 1.85 17.27 13.04
CA LYS A 294 3.24 17.42 13.49
C LYS A 294 3.94 18.68 12.95
N GLU A 295 3.22 19.52 12.20
CA GLU A 295 3.76 20.74 11.57
C GLU A 295 4.99 20.48 10.67
N GLU A 296 5.11 19.27 10.09
CA GLU A 296 6.24 18.87 9.24
C GLU A 296 6.03 19.34 7.79
N HIS A 297 6.01 20.65 7.58
CA HIS A 297 5.70 21.31 6.30
C HIS A 297 6.53 20.78 5.11
N GLU A 298 7.84 20.61 5.27
CA GLU A 298 8.69 20.08 4.20
C GLU A 298 8.29 18.66 3.79
N LYS A 299 7.99 17.79 4.76
CA LYS A 299 7.62 16.40 4.47
C LYS A 299 6.24 16.34 3.83
N LEU A 300 5.32 17.23 4.23
CA LEU A 300 4.02 17.36 3.58
C LEU A 300 4.15 17.84 2.13
N ASN A 301 5.01 18.82 1.85
CA ASN A 301 5.29 19.30 0.49
C ASN A 301 5.96 18.21 -0.38
N ARG A 302 6.83 17.37 0.22
CA ARG A 302 7.40 16.19 -0.45
C ARG A 302 6.34 15.12 -0.72
N LEU A 303 5.43 14.88 0.23
CA LEU A 303 4.33 13.93 0.05
C LEU A 303 3.43 14.30 -1.15
N PHE A 304 3.13 15.59 -1.34
CA PHE A 304 2.39 16.06 -2.51
C PHE A 304 3.13 15.77 -3.83
N ALA A 305 4.44 16.06 -3.87
CA ALA A 305 5.27 15.80 -5.04
C ALA A 305 5.40 14.30 -5.33
N ASP A 306 5.58 13.47 -4.30
CA ASP A 306 5.68 12.01 -4.44
C ASP A 306 4.36 11.39 -4.91
N THR A 307 3.24 11.83 -4.33
CA THR A 307 1.90 11.39 -4.73
C THR A 307 1.63 11.71 -6.20
N THR A 308 1.95 12.94 -6.62
CA THR A 308 1.81 13.40 -8.01
C THR A 308 2.64 12.54 -8.96
N ARG A 309 3.90 12.29 -8.60
CA ARG A 309 4.82 11.45 -9.37
C ARG A 309 4.31 10.02 -9.51
N TYR A 310 3.89 9.37 -8.42
CA TYR A 310 3.43 7.98 -8.47
C TYR A 310 2.13 7.82 -9.25
N LEU A 311 1.14 8.70 -9.03
CA LEU A 311 -0.10 8.69 -9.80
C LEU A 311 0.17 8.91 -11.28
N THR A 312 1.14 9.74 -11.64
CA THR A 312 1.55 9.95 -13.04
C THR A 312 2.16 8.69 -13.66
N ILE A 313 3.12 8.04 -12.99
CA ILE A 313 3.79 6.82 -13.51
C ILE A 313 2.77 5.71 -13.74
N VAL A 314 1.78 5.55 -12.85
CA VAL A 314 0.79 4.47 -12.95
C VAL A 314 -0.31 4.83 -13.96
N SER A 315 -0.80 6.08 -13.96
CA SER A 315 -1.92 6.47 -14.81
C SER A 315 -1.51 6.60 -16.29
N MET A 316 -0.38 7.24 -16.59
CA MET A 316 0.07 7.49 -17.97
C MET A 316 0.04 6.24 -18.85
N PRO A 317 0.71 5.12 -18.51
CA PRO A 317 0.69 3.95 -19.35
C PRO A 317 -0.73 3.40 -19.53
N ILE A 318 -1.50 3.28 -18.45
CA ILE A 318 -2.86 2.71 -18.48
C ILE A 318 -3.76 3.47 -19.45
N PHE A 319 -3.87 4.79 -19.31
CA PHE A 319 -4.78 5.57 -20.16
C PHE A 319 -4.29 5.68 -21.61
N ILE A 320 -2.98 5.79 -21.85
CA ILE A 320 -2.44 5.80 -23.22
C ILE A 320 -2.69 4.46 -23.92
N PHE A 321 -2.57 3.34 -23.19
CA PHE A 321 -2.91 2.02 -23.73
C PHE A 321 -4.40 1.92 -24.06
N ILE A 322 -5.29 2.33 -23.15
CA ILE A 322 -6.73 2.34 -23.40
C ILE A 322 -7.08 3.22 -24.60
N PHE A 323 -6.45 4.38 -24.75
CA PHE A 323 -6.66 5.27 -25.88
C PHE A 323 -6.25 4.62 -27.21
N ALA A 324 -5.05 4.04 -27.25
CA ALA A 324 -4.48 3.43 -28.46
C ALA A 324 -5.30 2.22 -28.90
N PHE A 325 -5.69 1.35 -27.97
CA PHE A 325 -6.39 0.10 -28.24
C PHE A 325 -7.91 0.19 -28.03
N ALA A 326 -8.49 1.41 -28.02
CA ALA A 326 -9.90 1.64 -27.74
C ALA A 326 -10.85 0.83 -28.64
N ASP A 327 -10.54 0.73 -29.93
CA ASP A 327 -11.25 -0.07 -30.93
C ASP A 327 -11.21 -1.56 -30.58
N VAL A 328 -10.03 -2.09 -30.30
CA VAL A 328 -9.84 -3.50 -29.93
C VAL A 328 -10.56 -3.82 -28.63
N ILE A 329 -10.49 -2.94 -27.63
CA ILE A 329 -11.14 -3.12 -26.33
C ILE A 329 -12.66 -3.18 -26.49
N ILE A 330 -13.26 -2.20 -27.16
CA ILE A 330 -14.71 -2.14 -27.33
C ILE A 330 -15.19 -3.30 -28.21
N TYR A 331 -14.51 -3.60 -29.32
CA TYR A 331 -14.89 -4.71 -30.19
C TYR A 331 -14.76 -6.07 -29.49
N SER A 332 -13.69 -6.31 -28.73
CA SER A 332 -13.49 -7.55 -27.98
C SER A 332 -14.52 -7.74 -26.87
N TRP A 333 -15.04 -6.64 -26.34
CA TRP A 333 -16.03 -6.66 -25.27
C TRP A 333 -17.46 -6.74 -25.82
N MET A 334 -17.86 -5.76 -26.61
CA MET A 334 -19.24 -5.56 -27.08
C MET A 334 -19.52 -6.29 -28.40
N GLY A 335 -18.53 -6.41 -29.29
CA GLY A 335 -18.70 -6.86 -30.67
C GLY A 335 -18.86 -5.69 -31.65
N ALA A 336 -19.35 -5.99 -32.85
CA ALA A 336 -19.63 -4.99 -33.89
C ALA A 336 -20.83 -4.10 -33.51
N GLY A 337 -20.91 -2.89 -34.09
CA GLY A 337 -22.02 -1.95 -33.88
C GLY A 337 -21.78 -0.86 -32.82
N PHE A 338 -20.61 -0.88 -32.16
CA PHE A 338 -20.27 0.05 -31.08
C PHE A 338 -19.16 1.04 -31.45
N ASP A 339 -18.98 1.35 -32.73
CA ASP A 339 -17.91 2.23 -33.22
C ASP A 339 -18.00 3.63 -32.60
N ILE A 340 -19.23 4.14 -32.39
CA ILE A 340 -19.44 5.43 -31.74
C ILE A 340 -18.92 5.44 -30.29
N SER A 341 -19.05 4.31 -29.57
CA SER A 341 -18.50 4.14 -28.22
C SER A 341 -16.97 4.16 -28.21
N VAL A 342 -16.30 3.78 -29.29
CA VAL A 342 -14.84 3.88 -29.43
C VAL A 342 -14.39 5.34 -29.45
N TYR A 343 -15.07 6.20 -30.22
CA TYR A 343 -14.76 7.64 -30.25
C TYR A 343 -14.99 8.28 -28.88
N ILE A 344 -16.10 7.94 -28.22
CA ILE A 344 -16.42 8.43 -26.87
C ILE A 344 -15.35 7.98 -25.88
N LEU A 345 -14.94 6.70 -25.93
CA LEU A 345 -13.88 6.16 -25.08
C LEU A 345 -12.58 6.97 -25.27
N ARG A 346 -12.14 7.19 -26.51
CA ARG A 346 -10.90 7.96 -26.79
C ARG A 346 -10.95 9.36 -26.22
N ILE A 347 -12.07 10.06 -26.38
CA ILE A 347 -12.24 11.43 -25.89
C ILE A 347 -12.25 11.45 -24.36
N LEU A 348 -13.10 10.63 -23.72
CA LEU A 348 -13.25 10.62 -22.28
C LEU A 348 -11.96 10.16 -21.57
N VAL A 349 -11.22 9.20 -22.14
CA VAL A 349 -9.92 8.75 -21.59
C VAL A 349 -8.93 9.89 -21.41
N ILE A 350 -8.92 10.88 -22.32
CA ILE A 350 -8.09 12.08 -22.19
C ILE A 350 -8.50 12.87 -20.94
N GLY A 351 -9.80 13.14 -20.77
CA GLY A 351 -10.31 13.84 -19.58
C GLY A 351 -10.03 13.09 -18.28
N GLN A 352 -10.17 11.75 -18.30
CA GLN A 352 -9.90 10.90 -17.14
C GLN A 352 -8.42 10.89 -16.77
N LEU A 353 -7.51 10.88 -17.76
CA LEU A 353 -6.06 11.01 -17.56
C LEU A 353 -5.70 12.37 -16.96
N ILE A 354 -6.21 13.46 -17.53
CA ILE A 354 -6.00 14.82 -17.03
C ILE A 354 -6.44 14.92 -15.57
N ASN A 355 -7.63 14.40 -15.24
CA ASN A 355 -8.13 14.39 -13.87
C ASN A 355 -7.23 13.58 -12.92
N MET A 356 -6.79 12.39 -13.31
CA MET A 356 -5.92 11.56 -12.47
C MET A 356 -4.58 12.21 -12.18
N ILE A 357 -4.06 13.00 -13.11
CA ILE A 357 -2.71 13.54 -13.03
C ILE A 357 -2.70 14.92 -12.35
N PHE A 358 -3.70 15.76 -12.62
CA PHE A 358 -3.74 17.13 -12.12
C PHE A 358 -4.65 17.32 -10.90
N SER A 359 -5.74 16.55 -10.79
CA SER A 359 -6.74 16.71 -9.72
C SER A 359 -6.52 15.74 -8.56
N ALA A 360 -6.28 14.46 -8.84
CA ALA A 360 -6.20 13.44 -7.79
C ALA A 360 -5.14 13.71 -6.69
N PRO A 361 -3.93 14.24 -6.97
CA PRO A 361 -2.96 14.53 -5.91
C PRO A 361 -3.47 15.58 -4.92
N GLY A 362 -4.02 16.70 -5.42
CA GLY A 362 -4.61 17.75 -4.58
C GLY A 362 -5.77 17.22 -3.75
N ASN A 363 -6.71 16.53 -4.39
CA ASN A 363 -7.89 15.94 -3.74
C ASN A 363 -7.57 14.84 -2.73
N SER A 364 -6.40 14.20 -2.83
CA SER A 364 -5.96 13.19 -1.87
C SER A 364 -5.37 13.78 -0.58
N ILE A 365 -4.91 15.04 -0.60
CA ILE A 365 -4.19 15.66 0.52
C ILE A 365 -4.98 16.81 1.13
N THR A 366 -5.46 17.76 0.31
CA THR A 366 -6.02 19.03 0.82
C THR A 366 -7.25 18.85 1.72
N PRO A 367 -8.20 17.93 1.44
CA PRO A 367 -9.34 17.72 2.35
C PRO A 367 -8.89 17.12 3.69
N ASN A 368 -7.88 16.24 3.67
CA ASN A 368 -7.40 15.52 4.85
C ASN A 368 -6.57 16.39 5.80
N ILE A 369 -6.07 17.54 5.32
CA ILE A 369 -5.41 18.57 6.16
C ILE A 369 -6.34 19.72 6.56
N GLY A 370 -7.65 19.57 6.35
CA GLY A 370 -8.66 20.57 6.75
C GLY A 370 -8.94 21.67 5.72
N ILE A 371 -8.59 21.46 4.45
CA ILE A 371 -8.81 22.44 3.35
C ILE A 371 -9.68 21.81 2.24
N PRO A 372 -10.95 21.45 2.53
CA PRO A 372 -11.85 20.87 1.54
C PRO A 372 -12.35 21.88 0.49
N LYS A 373 -12.20 23.19 0.75
CA LYS A 373 -12.68 24.26 -0.14
C LYS A 373 -12.12 24.19 -1.57
N PHE A 374 -10.89 23.69 -1.75
CA PHE A 374 -10.30 23.55 -3.09
C PHE A 374 -11.04 22.50 -3.93
N GLN A 375 -11.33 21.34 -3.34
CA GLN A 375 -12.14 20.29 -3.97
C GLN A 375 -13.56 20.77 -4.27
N MET A 376 -14.16 21.52 -3.34
CA MET A 376 -15.50 22.07 -3.55
C MET A 376 -15.55 23.02 -4.76
N HIS A 377 -14.60 23.95 -4.85
CA HIS A 377 -14.52 24.87 -5.99
C HIS A 377 -14.25 24.14 -7.31
N GLU A 378 -13.39 23.12 -7.31
CA GLU A 378 -13.18 22.28 -8.49
C GLU A 378 -14.50 21.66 -8.97
N GLY A 379 -15.26 21.03 -8.07
CA GLY A 379 -16.53 20.40 -8.42
C GLY A 379 -17.53 21.41 -9.00
N LEU A 380 -17.61 22.61 -8.43
CA LEU A 380 -18.49 23.68 -8.92
C LEU A 380 -18.06 24.22 -10.28
N ILE A 381 -16.75 24.39 -10.51
CA ILE A 381 -16.19 24.77 -11.81
C ILE A 381 -16.52 23.71 -12.85
N ASN A 382 -16.27 22.43 -12.54
CA ASN A 382 -16.56 21.33 -13.45
C ASN A 382 -18.04 21.31 -13.83
N LEU A 383 -18.92 21.37 -12.84
CA LEU A 383 -20.36 21.40 -13.05
C LEU A 383 -20.76 22.58 -13.93
N GLY A 384 -20.37 23.81 -13.58
CA GLY A 384 -20.73 25.01 -14.32
C GLY A 384 -20.31 24.96 -15.80
N PHE A 385 -19.06 24.56 -16.07
CA PHE A 385 -18.59 24.42 -17.45
C PHE A 385 -19.25 23.23 -18.17
N ASN A 386 -19.46 22.10 -17.49
CA ASN A 386 -20.04 20.90 -18.12
C ASN A 386 -21.50 21.17 -18.54
N LEU A 387 -22.29 21.82 -17.68
CA LEU A 387 -23.66 22.23 -18.00
C LEU A 387 -23.73 23.03 -19.31
N VAL A 388 -22.85 24.04 -19.45
CA VAL A 388 -22.87 24.95 -20.60
C VAL A 388 -22.26 24.30 -21.84
N LEU A 389 -21.07 23.70 -21.72
CA LEU A 389 -20.34 23.16 -22.85
C LEU A 389 -21.01 21.91 -23.41
N SER A 390 -21.43 20.96 -22.56
CA SER A 390 -22.13 19.75 -23.03
C SER A 390 -23.46 20.12 -23.69
N PHE A 391 -24.23 21.06 -23.14
CA PHE A 391 -25.47 21.52 -23.78
C PHE A 391 -25.22 22.09 -25.18
N ILE A 392 -24.26 23.02 -25.32
CA ILE A 392 -23.94 23.64 -26.60
C ILE A 392 -23.40 22.58 -27.59
N LEU A 393 -22.42 21.79 -27.17
CA LEU A 393 -21.74 20.84 -28.05
C LEU A 393 -22.63 19.66 -28.44
N ILE A 394 -23.56 19.22 -27.60
CA ILE A 394 -24.54 18.19 -27.98
C ILE A 394 -25.41 18.68 -29.13
N LYS A 395 -25.80 19.96 -29.13
CA LYS A 395 -26.61 20.54 -30.20
C LYS A 395 -25.88 20.57 -31.56
N PHE A 396 -24.55 20.79 -31.56
CA PHE A 396 -23.76 20.88 -32.79
C PHE A 396 -23.11 19.56 -33.23
N TYR A 397 -22.70 18.72 -32.28
CA TYR A 397 -21.89 17.52 -32.50
C TYR A 397 -22.51 16.24 -31.91
N GLY A 398 -23.75 16.30 -31.42
CA GLY A 398 -24.48 15.15 -30.88
C GLY A 398 -23.76 14.47 -29.71
N ILE A 399 -23.73 13.13 -29.73
CA ILE A 399 -23.11 12.31 -28.69
C ILE A 399 -21.61 12.60 -28.48
N VAL A 400 -20.89 12.92 -29.55
CA VAL A 400 -19.47 13.26 -29.48
C VAL A 400 -19.29 14.61 -28.77
N GLY A 401 -20.22 15.54 -29.00
CA GLY A 401 -20.27 16.83 -28.30
C GLY A 401 -20.36 16.70 -26.79
N ALA A 402 -21.14 15.75 -26.27
CA ALA A 402 -21.20 15.46 -24.84
C ALA A 402 -19.82 15.03 -24.28
N ALA A 403 -19.12 14.13 -24.99
CA ALA A 403 -17.83 13.64 -24.55
C ALA A 403 -16.76 14.74 -24.54
N ILE A 404 -16.76 15.62 -25.56
CA ILE A 404 -15.86 16.77 -25.65
C ILE A 404 -16.18 17.77 -24.55
N GLY A 405 -17.46 18.11 -24.35
CA GLY A 405 -17.92 19.00 -23.29
C GLY A 405 -17.41 18.54 -21.92
N ASN A 406 -17.68 17.28 -21.57
CA ASN A 406 -17.18 16.66 -20.35
C ASN A 406 -15.65 16.78 -20.21
N THR A 407 -14.92 16.39 -21.24
CA THR A 407 -13.45 16.37 -21.22
C THR A 407 -12.85 17.75 -21.01
N ILE A 408 -13.40 18.78 -21.65
CA ILE A 408 -12.96 20.17 -21.49
C ILE A 408 -13.28 20.67 -20.08
N SER A 409 -14.49 20.43 -19.57
CA SER A 409 -14.88 20.86 -18.22
C SER A 409 -14.02 20.23 -17.14
N VAL A 410 -13.77 18.92 -17.26
CA VAL A 410 -12.87 18.18 -16.37
C VAL A 410 -11.44 18.72 -16.47
N ALA A 411 -10.97 19.08 -17.65
CA ALA A 411 -9.65 19.65 -17.81
C ALA A 411 -9.53 21.01 -17.11
N ILE A 412 -10.50 21.92 -17.33
CA ILE A 412 -10.54 23.24 -16.69
C ILE A 412 -10.54 23.11 -15.16
N SER A 413 -11.41 22.24 -14.61
CA SER A 413 -11.49 22.04 -13.17
C SER A 413 -10.21 21.42 -12.60
N SER A 414 -9.63 20.45 -13.31
CA SER A 414 -8.40 19.78 -12.89
C SER A 414 -7.19 20.73 -12.89
N PHE A 415 -7.11 21.65 -13.85
CA PHE A 415 -6.08 22.68 -13.86
C PHE A 415 -6.25 23.69 -12.71
N TYR A 416 -7.49 24.05 -12.37
CA TYR A 416 -7.74 24.92 -11.21
C TYR A 416 -7.15 24.29 -9.94
N ILE A 417 -7.53 23.06 -9.59
CA ILE A 417 -7.06 22.42 -8.36
C ILE A 417 -5.55 22.18 -8.38
N TYR A 418 -4.99 21.85 -9.54
CA TYR A 418 -3.55 21.71 -9.72
C TYR A 418 -2.80 23.00 -9.37
N ILE A 419 -3.28 24.16 -9.87
CA ILE A 419 -2.64 25.45 -9.61
C ILE A 419 -2.75 25.83 -8.13
N VAL A 420 -3.96 25.74 -7.53
CA VAL A 420 -4.11 26.14 -6.11
C VAL A 420 -3.38 25.20 -5.16
N SER A 421 -3.35 23.90 -5.44
CA SER A 421 -2.60 22.92 -4.63
C SER A 421 -1.10 23.11 -4.78
N SER A 422 -0.60 23.30 -6.01
CA SER A 422 0.83 23.52 -6.24
C SER A 422 1.34 24.79 -5.54
N ARG A 423 0.55 25.88 -5.59
CA ARG A 423 0.86 27.11 -4.83
C ARG A 423 0.85 26.87 -3.33
N TYR A 424 -0.12 26.12 -2.82
CA TYR A 424 -0.22 25.83 -1.38
C TYR A 424 0.98 25.02 -0.86
N PHE A 425 1.46 24.03 -1.61
CA PHE A 425 2.62 23.20 -1.23
C PHE A 425 3.96 23.78 -1.71
N GLU A 426 3.99 25.07 -2.08
CA GLU A 426 5.21 25.80 -2.49
C GLU A 426 6.00 25.12 -3.62
N ARG A 427 5.28 24.44 -4.52
CA ARG A 427 5.87 23.82 -5.70
C ARG A 427 5.50 24.64 -6.94
N GLY A 428 6.51 25.03 -7.72
CA GLY A 428 6.28 25.66 -9.02
C GLY A 428 5.48 24.72 -9.92
N TYR A 429 4.28 25.12 -10.35
CA TYR A 429 3.44 24.31 -11.24
C TYR A 429 4.10 24.04 -12.60
N ILE A 430 4.98 24.94 -13.08
CA ILE A 430 5.81 24.70 -14.27
C ILE A 430 6.90 23.67 -13.99
N THR A 431 7.50 23.74 -12.80
CA THR A 431 8.54 22.81 -12.36
C THR A 431 7.98 21.40 -12.26
N LEU A 432 6.82 21.23 -11.61
CA LEU A 432 6.10 19.95 -11.57
C LEU A 432 5.77 19.44 -12.98
N LEU A 433 5.28 20.31 -13.88
CA LEU A 433 5.01 19.98 -15.29
C LEU A 433 6.23 19.31 -15.97
N LYS A 434 7.40 19.94 -15.84
CA LYS A 434 8.65 19.48 -16.46
C LYS A 434 9.25 18.25 -15.77
N GLU A 435 9.30 18.26 -14.45
CA GLU A 435 9.98 17.24 -13.67
C GLU A 435 9.18 15.94 -13.58
N GLN A 436 7.87 16.05 -13.42
CA GLN A 436 7.03 14.91 -13.06
C GLN A 436 6.24 14.34 -14.23
N TYR A 437 5.78 15.14 -15.18
CA TYR A 437 4.85 14.63 -16.20
C TYR A 437 5.50 14.36 -17.56
N LEU A 438 6.43 15.23 -17.98
CA LEU A 438 6.98 15.18 -19.35
C LEU A 438 7.66 13.84 -19.68
N LYS A 439 8.52 13.34 -18.78
CA LYS A 439 9.26 12.09 -19.01
C LYS A 439 8.33 10.87 -19.07
N PRO A 440 7.46 10.59 -18.08
CA PRO A 440 6.50 9.49 -18.18
C PRO A 440 5.59 9.59 -19.39
N PHE A 441 5.12 10.79 -19.74
CA PHE A 441 4.29 11.01 -20.91
C PHE A 441 5.00 10.64 -22.21
N ALA A 442 6.24 11.12 -22.40
CA ALA A 442 7.03 10.83 -23.60
C ALA A 442 7.31 9.34 -23.76
N VAL A 443 7.67 8.65 -22.66
CA VAL A 443 7.93 7.20 -22.66
C VAL A 443 6.67 6.40 -22.96
N ALA A 444 5.57 6.69 -22.25
CA ALA A 444 4.30 5.99 -22.46
C ALA A 444 3.77 6.20 -23.88
N THR A 445 3.81 7.44 -24.39
CA THR A 445 3.35 7.76 -25.75
C THR A 445 4.24 7.10 -26.79
N GLY A 446 5.57 7.14 -26.62
CA GLY A 446 6.51 6.50 -27.54
C GLY A 446 6.26 5.00 -27.69
N TYR A 447 6.17 4.27 -26.58
CA TYR A 447 5.84 2.84 -26.62
C TYR A 447 4.41 2.57 -27.11
N GLY A 448 3.47 3.44 -26.79
CA GLY A 448 2.08 3.33 -27.23
C GLY A 448 1.97 3.41 -28.75
N ILE A 449 2.68 4.36 -29.38
CA ILE A 449 2.74 4.49 -30.84
C ILE A 449 3.39 3.26 -31.47
N VAL A 450 4.55 2.82 -30.97
CA VAL A 450 5.27 1.66 -31.53
C VAL A 450 4.39 0.41 -31.51
N LEU A 451 3.73 0.14 -30.38
CA LEU A 451 2.87 -1.03 -30.24
C LEU A 451 1.57 -0.91 -31.03
N PHE A 452 1.00 0.30 -31.14
CA PHE A 452 -0.16 0.51 -32.00
C PHE A 452 0.17 0.26 -33.47
N LEU A 453 1.32 0.74 -33.96
CA LEU A 453 1.79 0.46 -35.33
C LEU A 453 2.07 -1.03 -35.55
N ALA A 454 2.69 -1.71 -34.58
CA ALA A 454 2.88 -3.15 -34.63
C ALA A 454 1.54 -3.90 -34.69
N TYR A 455 0.55 -3.46 -33.92
CA TYR A 455 -0.81 -4.01 -33.98
C TYR A 455 -1.45 -3.81 -35.36
N LEU A 456 -1.38 -2.61 -35.95
CA LEU A 456 -1.93 -2.36 -37.29
C LEU A 456 -1.28 -3.26 -38.35
N PHE A 457 0.03 -3.49 -38.25
CA PHE A 457 0.74 -4.38 -39.15
C PHE A 457 0.32 -5.84 -38.96
N LEU A 458 0.27 -6.34 -37.72
CA LEU A 458 -0.03 -7.74 -37.41
C LEU A 458 -1.50 -8.11 -37.67
N SER A 459 -2.43 -7.21 -37.35
CA SER A 459 -3.86 -7.41 -37.61
C SER A 459 -4.19 -7.48 -39.09
N LYS A 460 -3.45 -6.73 -39.93
CA LYS A 460 -3.59 -6.80 -41.39
C LYS A 460 -2.86 -7.99 -42.03
N SER A 461 -1.73 -8.41 -41.46
CA SER A 461 -0.81 -9.37 -42.12
C SER A 461 -0.94 -10.81 -41.63
N ILE A 462 -1.38 -11.03 -40.38
CA ILE A 462 -1.34 -12.36 -39.75
C ILE A 462 -2.73 -12.83 -39.33
N TYR A 463 -3.40 -12.12 -38.43
CA TYR A 463 -4.69 -12.54 -37.88
C TYR A 463 -5.64 -11.34 -37.71
N PRO A 464 -6.70 -11.23 -38.52
CA PRO A 464 -7.67 -10.15 -38.37
C PRO A 464 -8.45 -10.30 -37.06
N VAL A 465 -8.83 -9.17 -36.46
CA VAL A 465 -9.67 -9.14 -35.26
C VAL A 465 -11.12 -9.40 -35.67
N THR A 466 -11.52 -10.67 -35.69
CA THR A 466 -12.85 -11.12 -36.16
C THR A 466 -13.79 -11.51 -35.03
N GLY A 467 -13.31 -11.54 -33.78
CA GLY A 467 -14.13 -11.86 -32.62
C GLY A 467 -13.42 -11.64 -31.28
N ARG A 468 -14.17 -11.87 -30.18
CA ARG A 468 -13.70 -11.58 -28.80
C ARG A 468 -12.37 -12.23 -28.46
N VAL A 469 -12.21 -13.52 -28.80
CA VAL A 469 -10.98 -14.27 -28.53
C VAL A 469 -9.79 -13.67 -29.29
N SER A 470 -9.96 -13.36 -30.57
CA SER A 470 -8.89 -12.77 -31.39
C SER A 470 -8.42 -11.42 -30.86
N GLY A 471 -9.32 -10.57 -30.35
CA GLY A 471 -8.94 -9.29 -29.77
C GLY A 471 -8.23 -9.43 -28.41
N LEU A 472 -8.62 -10.41 -27.58
CA LEU A 472 -7.90 -10.73 -26.34
C LEU A 472 -6.46 -11.22 -26.61
N VAL A 473 -6.25 -11.98 -27.70
CA VAL A 473 -4.92 -12.43 -28.14
C VAL A 473 -4.01 -11.25 -28.50
N TYR A 474 -4.56 -10.11 -28.92
CA TYR A 474 -3.78 -8.88 -29.10
C TYR A 474 -3.64 -8.09 -27.79
N LEU A 475 -4.73 -7.87 -27.05
CA LEU A 475 -4.72 -7.01 -25.87
C LEU A 475 -3.79 -7.49 -24.75
N ILE A 476 -3.78 -8.80 -24.46
CA ILE A 476 -3.01 -9.33 -23.33
C ILE A 476 -1.50 -9.25 -23.60
N PRO A 477 -0.94 -9.82 -24.68
CA PRO A 477 0.48 -9.75 -24.95
C PRO A 477 0.97 -8.32 -25.17
N PHE A 478 0.22 -7.49 -25.93
CA PHE A 478 0.60 -6.10 -26.15
C PHE A 478 0.57 -5.29 -24.85
N GLY A 479 -0.43 -5.53 -23.99
CA GLY A 479 -0.49 -4.91 -22.66
C GLY A 479 0.71 -5.29 -21.79
N VAL A 480 1.08 -6.57 -21.75
CA VAL A 480 2.24 -7.06 -21.00
C VAL A 480 3.54 -6.48 -21.55
N ILE A 481 3.75 -6.50 -22.87
CA ILE A 481 4.94 -5.93 -23.52
C ILE A 481 5.01 -4.41 -23.28
N TYR A 482 3.89 -3.72 -23.44
CA TYR A 482 3.79 -2.28 -23.23
C TYR A 482 4.16 -1.87 -21.80
N LEU A 483 3.51 -2.50 -20.81
CA LEU A 483 3.78 -2.21 -19.40
C LEU A 483 5.21 -2.61 -19.03
N GLY A 484 5.70 -3.75 -19.50
CA GLY A 484 7.07 -4.19 -19.27
C GLY A 484 8.10 -3.21 -19.83
N ALA A 485 7.94 -2.78 -21.09
CA ALA A 485 8.85 -1.83 -21.74
C ALA A 485 8.80 -0.43 -21.11
N PHE A 486 7.60 0.03 -20.76
CA PHE A 486 7.42 1.28 -20.03
C PHE A 486 8.11 1.23 -18.66
N THR A 487 7.85 0.20 -17.86
CA THR A 487 8.44 0.02 -16.52
C THR A 487 9.96 -0.08 -16.60
N PHE A 488 10.49 -0.89 -17.52
CA PHE A 488 11.94 -1.02 -17.74
C PHE A 488 12.60 0.32 -18.05
N THR A 489 11.99 1.13 -18.93
CA THR A 489 12.53 2.42 -19.34
C THR A 489 12.47 3.45 -18.24
N ILE A 490 11.37 3.52 -17.50
CA ILE A 490 11.24 4.42 -16.34
C ILE A 490 12.27 4.10 -15.25
N LEU A 491 12.55 2.81 -15.02
CA LEU A 491 13.60 2.37 -14.09
C LEU A 491 15.01 2.79 -14.57
N ARG A 492 15.25 2.79 -15.88
CA ARG A 492 16.52 3.21 -16.50
C ARG A 492 16.72 4.73 -16.51
N LEU A 493 15.67 5.52 -16.69
CA LEU A 493 15.74 6.99 -16.83
C LEU A 493 16.08 7.76 -15.52
N LYS A 494 16.43 7.05 -14.43
CA LYS A 494 16.67 7.62 -13.09
C LYS A 494 15.52 8.54 -12.63
N TYR A 495 14.32 8.34 -13.16
CA TYR A 495 13.13 9.11 -12.81
C TYR A 495 12.62 8.71 -11.41
N LEU A 496 12.78 7.43 -11.10
CA LEU A 496 12.56 6.87 -9.78
C LEU A 496 13.83 7.04 -8.94
N ASN A 497 13.66 7.54 -7.73
CA ASN A 497 14.70 7.58 -6.73
C ASN A 497 15.00 6.13 -6.31
N GLU A 498 16.19 5.88 -5.75
CA GLU A 498 16.55 4.51 -5.34
C GLU A 498 15.54 3.94 -4.35
N ASN A 499 15.02 4.75 -3.41
CA ASN A 499 13.96 4.34 -2.49
C ASN A 499 12.71 3.80 -3.22
N ASP A 500 12.34 4.41 -4.34
CA ASP A 500 11.14 4.03 -5.10
C ASP A 500 11.38 2.72 -5.86
N LYS A 501 12.56 2.58 -6.48
CA LYS A 501 12.98 1.32 -7.12
C LYS A 501 12.90 0.17 -6.13
N ILE A 502 13.34 0.40 -4.90
CA ILE A 502 13.33 -0.59 -3.84
C ILE A 502 11.91 -0.99 -3.44
N VAL A 503 10.97 -0.04 -3.36
CA VAL A 503 9.56 -0.34 -3.09
C VAL A 503 8.96 -1.16 -4.24
N LEU A 504 9.22 -0.77 -5.49
CA LEU A 504 8.78 -1.51 -6.68
C LEU A 504 9.30 -2.95 -6.69
N THR A 505 10.58 -3.17 -6.41
CA THR A 505 11.14 -4.53 -6.38
C THR A 505 10.54 -5.37 -5.25
N LYS A 506 10.27 -4.79 -4.07
CA LYS A 506 9.55 -5.50 -2.99
C LYS A 506 8.15 -5.94 -3.42
N ILE A 507 7.43 -5.11 -4.18
CA ILE A 507 6.10 -5.44 -4.69
C ILE A 507 6.21 -6.57 -5.72
N LEU A 508 7.13 -6.48 -6.68
CA LEU A 508 7.36 -7.51 -7.71
C LEU A 508 7.73 -8.86 -7.11
N MET A 509 8.62 -8.89 -6.11
CA MET A 509 9.01 -10.14 -5.43
C MET A 509 7.88 -10.80 -4.63
N LYS A 510 6.89 -10.03 -4.15
CA LYS A 510 5.70 -10.60 -3.49
C LYS A 510 4.72 -11.21 -4.49
N LEU A 511 4.72 -10.74 -5.75
CA LEU A 511 3.82 -11.21 -6.80
C LEU A 511 4.36 -12.45 -7.54
N LEU A 512 5.69 -12.64 -7.56
CA LEU A 512 6.33 -13.78 -8.22
C LEU A 512 6.49 -14.97 -7.25
N PRO A 513 6.27 -16.23 -7.69
CA PRO A 513 6.34 -17.44 -6.85
C PRO A 513 7.79 -17.87 -6.49
N LEU A 514 8.74 -16.93 -6.45
CA LEU A 514 10.17 -17.16 -6.19
C LEU A 514 10.45 -17.69 -4.76
N ARG A 515 9.54 -17.44 -3.82
CA ARG A 515 9.68 -17.88 -2.42
C ARG A 515 9.78 -19.41 -2.29
N SER A 516 9.15 -20.16 -3.20
CA SER A 516 9.15 -21.63 -3.17
C SER A 516 10.50 -22.26 -3.56
N LEU A 517 11.27 -21.59 -4.44
CA LEU A 517 12.57 -22.05 -4.92
C LEU A 517 13.68 -21.84 -3.89
N VAL A 518 13.66 -20.71 -3.18
CA VAL A 518 14.62 -20.39 -2.12
C VAL A 518 14.50 -21.37 -0.94
N VAL A 519 13.28 -21.78 -0.58
CA VAL A 519 13.04 -22.71 0.53
C VAL A 519 13.64 -24.10 0.25
N LYS A 520 13.43 -24.66 -0.95
CA LYS A 520 14.00 -25.97 -1.34
C LYS A 520 15.54 -25.97 -1.36
N ARG A 521 16.17 -24.86 -1.72
CA ARG A 521 17.64 -24.71 -1.68
C ARG A 521 18.16 -24.71 -0.24
N ASN A 522 17.46 -24.04 0.68
CA ASN A 522 17.86 -23.94 2.09
C ASN A 522 17.80 -25.31 2.82
N GLU A 523 16.83 -26.16 2.49
CA GLU A 523 16.74 -27.53 3.05
C GLU A 523 17.95 -28.39 2.65
N LYS A 524 18.42 -28.28 1.40
CA LYS A 524 19.60 -29.02 0.90
C LYS A 524 20.90 -28.56 1.58
N ILE A 525 21.01 -27.28 1.91
CA ILE A 525 22.17 -26.70 2.62
C ILE A 525 22.19 -27.18 4.08
N ALA A 526 21.03 -27.27 4.73
CA ALA A 526 20.91 -27.75 6.10
C ALA A 526 21.34 -29.22 6.26
N LEU A 527 20.98 -30.09 5.33
CA LEU A 527 21.38 -31.50 5.32
C LEU A 527 22.90 -31.69 5.22
N ASN A 528 23.58 -30.88 4.38
CA ASN A 528 25.04 -30.95 4.24
C ASN A 528 25.79 -30.40 5.46
N TYR A 529 25.16 -29.58 6.30
CA TYR A 529 25.82 -28.96 7.47
C TYR A 529 25.82 -29.86 8.71
N GLN A 530 24.83 -30.75 8.85
CA GLN A 530 24.77 -31.72 9.95
C GLN A 530 25.91 -32.76 9.92
N GLY A 531 26.63 -32.89 8.79
CA GLY A 531 27.72 -33.85 8.61
C GLY A 531 29.14 -33.31 8.84
N LYS A 532 29.32 -32.10 9.43
CA LYS A 532 30.65 -31.57 9.78
C LYS A 532 30.86 -31.51 11.29
N GLU A 533 31.85 -32.25 11.78
CA GLU A 533 32.32 -32.14 13.15
C GLU A 533 33.15 -30.85 13.30
N TYR A 534 32.75 -29.97 14.23
CA TYR A 534 33.56 -28.84 14.66
C TYR A 534 34.49 -29.31 15.76
N ASN A 535 35.78 -29.46 15.45
CA ASN A 535 36.78 -29.91 16.43
C ASN A 535 36.82 -28.97 17.65
N GLY A 536 36.58 -27.67 17.47
CA GLY A 536 36.34 -26.71 18.56
C GLY A 536 37.56 -26.49 19.45
N GLU A 537 38.75 -26.58 18.87
CA GLU A 537 40.03 -26.59 19.59
C GLU A 537 40.48 -25.18 20.01
N LEU A 538 39.92 -24.12 19.42
CA LEU A 538 40.25 -22.73 19.74
C LEU A 538 39.08 -21.77 19.44
N VAL A 539 38.75 -20.89 20.39
CA VAL A 539 37.80 -19.79 20.21
C VAL A 539 38.53 -18.45 20.24
N SER A 540 38.37 -17.64 19.20
CA SER A 540 38.95 -16.29 19.16
C SER A 540 37.94 -15.25 19.62
N LEU A 541 38.29 -14.51 20.67
CA LEU A 541 37.48 -13.41 21.21
C LEU A 541 38.09 -12.10 20.70
N CYS A 542 37.33 -11.29 19.98
CA CYS A 542 37.80 -10.06 19.35
C CYS A 542 37.10 -8.86 19.97
N ILE A 543 37.86 -7.98 20.64
CA ILE A 543 37.39 -6.72 21.24
C ILE A 543 38.02 -5.55 20.48
N VAL A 544 37.24 -4.51 20.21
CA VAL A 544 37.72 -3.23 19.66
C VAL A 544 37.46 -2.13 20.68
N THR A 545 38.45 -1.26 20.92
CA THR A 545 38.36 -0.17 21.90
C THR A 545 38.95 1.13 21.35
N HIS A 546 38.46 2.28 21.84
CA HIS A 546 39.03 3.60 21.61
C HIS A 546 38.72 4.52 22.80
N ASN A 547 39.74 4.96 23.53
CA ASN A 547 39.63 5.95 24.61
C ASN A 547 38.57 5.62 25.69
N ARG A 548 38.61 4.38 26.19
CA ARG A 548 37.61 3.77 27.10
C ARG A 548 38.25 2.85 28.15
N PRO A 549 39.18 3.34 28.99
CA PRO A 549 39.96 2.50 29.89
C PRO A 549 39.08 1.81 30.94
N GLY A 550 38.11 2.51 31.51
CA GLY A 550 37.21 1.96 32.54
C GLY A 550 36.27 0.88 32.00
N MET A 551 35.69 1.10 30.82
CA MET A 551 34.79 0.14 30.17
C MET A 551 35.52 -1.12 29.75
N LEU A 552 36.65 -0.97 29.07
CA LEU A 552 37.46 -2.11 28.66
C LEU A 552 37.91 -2.96 29.84
N LYS A 553 38.37 -2.32 30.95
CA LYS A 553 38.71 -3.02 32.20
C LYS A 553 37.53 -3.80 32.76
N LYS A 554 36.35 -3.19 32.84
CA LYS A 554 35.12 -3.86 33.33
C LYS A 554 34.74 -5.03 32.42
N CYS A 555 34.74 -4.83 31.11
CA CYS A 555 34.43 -5.87 30.13
C CYS A 555 35.35 -7.08 30.25
N ILE A 556 36.67 -6.88 30.31
CA ILE A 556 37.65 -7.97 30.43
C ILE A 556 37.52 -8.67 31.79
N ASN A 557 37.40 -7.92 32.88
CA ASN A 557 37.27 -8.49 34.23
C ASN A 557 35.97 -9.27 34.43
N ALA A 558 34.89 -8.89 33.73
CA ALA A 558 33.64 -9.64 33.72
C ALA A 558 33.70 -10.87 32.81
N LEU A 559 34.38 -10.77 31.66
CA LEU A 559 34.45 -11.84 30.67
C LEU A 559 35.33 -13.01 31.13
N LEU A 560 36.59 -12.74 31.49
CA LEU A 560 37.60 -13.79 31.70
C LEU A 560 37.21 -14.85 32.75
N PRO A 561 36.62 -14.50 33.91
CA PRO A 561 36.22 -15.49 34.92
C PRO A 561 35.12 -16.46 34.46
N THR A 562 34.35 -16.09 33.43
CA THR A 562 33.26 -16.94 32.91
C THR A 562 33.74 -18.05 31.99
N ILE A 563 34.99 -17.99 31.51
CA ILE A 563 35.53 -18.94 30.54
C ILE A 563 36.18 -20.12 31.27
N ARG A 564 35.58 -21.31 31.16
CA ARG A 564 36.06 -22.58 31.73
C ARG A 564 36.20 -23.66 30.66
N ASP A 565 37.27 -24.46 30.69
CA ASP A 565 37.41 -25.63 29.81
C ASP A 565 37.30 -25.33 28.29
N ILE A 566 37.61 -24.09 27.89
CA ILE A 566 37.70 -23.66 26.48
C ILE A 566 39.09 -23.08 26.26
N ASN A 567 39.77 -23.59 25.24
CA ASN A 567 40.98 -22.96 24.74
C ASN A 567 40.59 -21.71 23.94
N TYR A 568 41.14 -20.56 24.31
CA TYR A 568 40.79 -19.29 23.68
C TYR A 568 42.01 -18.41 23.46
N GLU A 569 41.89 -17.51 22.48
CA GLU A 569 42.75 -16.34 22.34
C GLU A 569 41.89 -15.07 22.44
N LEU A 570 42.43 -14.03 23.06
CA LEU A 570 41.81 -12.72 23.16
C LEU A 570 42.59 -11.74 22.28
N ILE A 571 41.94 -11.19 21.26
CA ILE A 571 42.49 -10.18 20.37
C ILE A 571 41.85 -8.84 20.73
N ILE A 572 42.66 -7.89 21.17
CA ILE A 572 42.20 -6.53 21.50
C ILE A 572 42.78 -5.58 20.48
N TRP A 573 41.92 -4.98 19.67
CA TRP A 573 42.29 -3.97 18.68
C TRP A 573 42.12 -2.57 19.28
N ASP A 574 43.23 -1.90 19.51
CA ASP A 574 43.24 -0.50 19.89
C ASP A 574 43.12 0.38 18.65
N ASN A 575 42.01 1.11 18.58
CA ASN A 575 41.66 1.93 17.43
C ASN A 575 42.20 3.36 17.60
N ALA A 576 43.50 3.47 17.86
CA ALA A 576 44.26 4.71 18.12
C ALA A 576 43.87 5.45 19.42
N SER A 577 43.90 4.76 20.57
CA SER A 577 43.69 5.43 21.86
C SER A 577 44.87 6.35 22.21
N ASN A 578 44.55 7.48 22.84
CA ASN A 578 45.52 8.48 23.31
C ASN A 578 45.31 8.88 24.79
N ASP A 579 44.52 8.10 25.52
CA ASP A 579 44.28 8.24 26.96
C ASP A 579 44.85 7.05 27.77
N GLU A 580 44.41 6.88 29.01
CA GLU A 580 44.81 5.79 29.90
C GLU A 580 44.52 4.38 29.33
N THR A 581 43.73 4.25 28.25
CA THR A 581 43.51 2.97 27.56
C THR A 581 44.82 2.43 27.03
N LEU A 582 45.68 3.28 26.49
CA LEU A 582 46.98 2.87 25.95
C LEU A 582 47.89 2.27 27.03
N GLU A 583 47.94 2.91 28.21
CA GLU A 583 48.73 2.43 29.34
C GLU A 583 48.18 1.11 29.86
N TYR A 584 46.86 0.99 29.99
CA TYR A 584 46.23 -0.27 30.40
C TYR A 584 46.46 -1.40 29.41
N LEU A 585 46.35 -1.14 28.11
CA LEU A 585 46.59 -2.15 27.09
C LEU A 585 48.03 -2.67 27.10
N LYS A 586 49.01 -1.80 27.36
CA LYS A 586 50.42 -2.20 27.54
C LYS A 586 50.62 -3.12 28.75
N THR A 587 49.81 -3.02 29.80
CA THR A 587 49.91 -3.97 30.92
C THR A 587 49.37 -5.36 30.59
N LEU A 588 48.57 -5.48 29.53
CA LEU A 588 48.09 -6.77 29.01
C LEU A 588 49.09 -7.43 28.04
N GLU A 589 50.04 -6.66 27.51
CA GLU A 589 51.14 -7.21 26.71
C GLU A 589 52.03 -8.10 27.58
N GLY A 590 52.14 -9.38 27.22
CA GLY A 590 52.89 -10.39 27.97
C GLY A 590 52.04 -11.57 28.46
N ASN A 591 50.72 -11.47 28.41
CA ASN A 591 49.85 -12.63 28.57
C ASN A 591 49.82 -13.44 27.26
N GLU A 592 50.26 -14.71 27.29
CA GLU A 592 50.35 -15.57 26.10
C GLU A 592 49.00 -15.78 25.39
N ARG A 593 47.87 -15.58 26.09
CA ARG A 593 46.52 -15.69 25.53
C ARG A 593 45.97 -14.37 24.98
N VAL A 594 46.63 -13.24 25.22
CA VAL A 594 46.15 -11.90 24.84
C VAL A 594 47.07 -11.30 23.78
N LYS A 595 46.48 -10.93 22.65
CA LYS A 595 47.15 -10.20 21.56
C LYS A 595 46.55 -8.82 21.45
N VAL A 596 47.34 -7.81 21.83
CA VAL A 596 46.98 -6.40 21.63
C VAL A 596 47.51 -5.93 20.28
N VAL A 597 46.71 -5.17 19.54
CA VAL A 597 47.08 -4.57 18.25
C VAL A 597 46.85 -3.07 18.33
N PHE A 598 47.94 -2.30 18.27
CA PHE A 598 47.89 -0.83 18.26
C PHE A 598 47.81 -0.32 16.82
N HIS A 599 46.67 0.25 16.45
CA HIS A 599 46.51 0.90 15.15
C HIS A 599 46.81 2.41 15.26
N PRO A 600 47.58 3.00 14.34
CA PRO A 600 47.98 4.41 14.43
C PRO A 600 46.84 5.40 14.17
N GLU A 601 45.74 4.95 13.58
CA GLU A 601 44.58 5.78 13.23
C GLU A 601 43.25 5.15 13.65
N ASN A 602 42.27 5.96 14.03
CA ASN A 602 40.92 5.48 14.30
C ASN A 602 40.19 5.19 12.97
N ILE A 603 40.09 3.91 12.60
CA ILE A 603 39.46 3.44 11.36
C ILE A 603 37.96 3.11 11.54
N GLY A 604 37.36 3.53 12.66
CA GLY A 604 35.98 3.26 13.03
C GLY A 604 35.66 1.76 13.09
N THR A 605 34.45 1.39 12.66
CA THR A 605 33.92 0.00 12.70
C THR A 605 34.70 -0.99 11.84
N ASN A 606 35.50 -0.54 10.87
CA ASN A 606 36.38 -1.42 10.09
C ASN A 606 37.35 -2.22 10.98
N ALA A 607 37.70 -1.69 12.16
CA ALA A 607 38.55 -2.34 13.14
C ALA A 607 38.01 -3.72 13.57
N LYS A 608 36.69 -3.89 13.68
CA LYS A 608 36.05 -5.17 14.05
C LYS A 608 36.34 -6.25 13.00
N GLY A 609 36.21 -5.91 11.72
CA GLY A 609 36.58 -6.78 10.60
C GLY A 609 38.07 -7.14 10.59
N ARG A 610 38.95 -6.19 10.94
CA ARG A 610 40.41 -6.41 10.99
C ARG A 610 40.84 -7.28 12.18
N ALA A 611 40.23 -7.10 13.34
CA ALA A 611 40.45 -7.99 14.49
C ALA A 611 40.06 -9.43 14.16
N ILE A 612 38.91 -9.62 13.50
CA ILE A 612 38.43 -10.93 13.03
C ILE A 612 39.38 -11.54 11.99
N GLU A 613 39.98 -10.76 11.10
CA GLU A 613 40.96 -11.28 10.14
C GLU A 613 42.22 -11.86 10.81
N LEU A 614 42.61 -11.35 11.98
CA LEU A 614 43.78 -11.82 12.72
C LEU A 614 43.51 -13.08 13.57
N SER A 615 42.25 -13.44 13.73
CA SER A 615 41.83 -14.60 14.54
C SER A 615 42.23 -15.93 13.90
N ARG A 616 42.59 -16.91 14.74
CA ARG A 616 43.00 -18.28 14.36
C ARG A 616 41.99 -19.35 14.75
N GLY A 617 41.03 -19.02 15.62
CA GLY A 617 40.05 -19.96 16.16
C GLY A 617 39.08 -20.51 15.14
N ASP A 618 38.55 -21.70 15.45
CA ASP A 618 37.47 -22.39 14.75
C ASP A 618 36.15 -21.64 14.90
N PHE A 619 35.97 -21.00 16.05
CA PHE A 619 34.91 -20.07 16.32
C PHE A 619 35.47 -18.69 16.59
N ILE A 620 34.77 -17.67 16.11
CA ILE A 620 35.15 -16.28 16.23
C ILE A 620 33.99 -15.54 16.88
N ILE A 621 34.28 -14.85 17.98
CA ILE A 621 33.30 -14.05 18.70
C ILE A 621 33.73 -12.57 18.64
N GLY A 622 32.87 -11.71 18.10
CA GLY A 622 33.04 -10.26 18.19
C GLY A 622 32.33 -9.74 19.44
N ILE A 623 33.05 -8.98 20.26
CA ILE A 623 32.60 -8.48 21.56
C ILE A 623 32.77 -6.97 21.60
N ASP A 624 31.72 -6.26 21.98
CA ASP A 624 31.78 -4.82 22.25
C ASP A 624 32.43 -4.54 23.62
N ASP A 625 33.20 -3.45 23.71
CA ASP A 625 33.93 -3.08 24.93
C ASP A 625 33.05 -2.54 26.07
N ASP A 626 31.74 -2.40 25.83
CA ASP A 626 30.73 -1.90 26.77
C ASP A 626 29.86 -3.00 27.40
N VAL A 627 30.24 -4.27 27.27
CA VAL A 627 29.56 -5.42 27.91
C VAL A 627 30.15 -5.65 29.31
N ILE A 628 29.34 -5.50 30.35
CA ILE A 628 29.82 -5.51 31.75
C ILE A 628 29.39 -6.73 32.58
N GLU A 629 28.43 -7.52 32.10
CA GLU A 629 28.05 -8.79 32.74
C GLU A 629 27.81 -9.88 31.71
N TYR A 630 28.30 -11.08 32.03
CA TYR A 630 28.19 -12.29 31.23
C TYR A 630 27.62 -13.43 32.08
N PRO A 631 26.83 -14.33 31.50
CA PRO A 631 26.36 -15.50 32.22
C PRO A 631 27.53 -16.47 32.47
N ASP A 632 27.49 -17.23 33.57
CA ASP A 632 28.48 -18.28 33.83
C ASP A 632 28.58 -19.25 32.64
N GLY A 633 29.82 -19.55 32.23
CA GLY A 633 30.07 -20.40 31.07
C GLY A 633 29.60 -19.81 29.74
N TRP A 634 29.65 -18.48 29.57
CA TRP A 634 29.09 -17.79 28.40
C TRP A 634 29.62 -18.32 27.06
N VAL A 635 30.95 -18.39 26.91
CA VAL A 635 31.58 -18.84 25.66
C VAL A 635 31.22 -20.30 25.36
N GLN A 636 31.14 -21.14 26.39
CA GLN A 636 30.79 -22.56 26.32
C GLN A 636 29.38 -22.71 25.78
N LYS A 637 28.42 -21.96 26.33
CA LYS A 637 27.02 -21.94 25.90
C LYS A 637 26.89 -21.49 24.43
N MET A 638 27.66 -20.48 24.03
CA MET A 638 27.69 -20.03 22.63
C MET A 638 28.24 -21.13 21.70
N VAL A 639 29.36 -21.76 22.03
CA VAL A 639 29.93 -22.87 21.24
C VAL A 639 28.95 -24.04 21.15
N GLU A 640 28.39 -24.47 22.27
CA GLU A 640 27.46 -25.61 22.35
C GLU A 640 26.22 -25.38 21.49
N ALA A 641 25.61 -24.20 21.61
CA ALA A 641 24.44 -23.87 20.82
C ALA A 641 24.76 -23.79 19.32
N TYR A 642 25.90 -23.20 18.94
CA TYR A 642 26.31 -23.12 17.54
C TYR A 642 26.51 -24.51 16.92
N LYS A 643 27.08 -25.46 17.68
CA LYS A 643 27.27 -26.85 17.22
C LYS A 643 25.94 -27.62 17.09
N LYS A 644 24.99 -27.40 18.01
CA LYS A 644 23.71 -28.14 18.05
C LYS A 644 22.65 -27.57 17.10
N ILE A 645 22.75 -26.30 16.69
CA ILE A 645 21.81 -25.68 15.75
C ILE A 645 22.22 -26.01 14.30
N PRO A 646 21.37 -26.70 13.52
CA PRO A 646 21.67 -27.05 12.13
C PRO A 646 21.75 -25.80 11.25
N ALA A 647 22.77 -25.77 10.39
CA ALA A 647 23.07 -24.68 9.48
C ALA A 647 23.25 -23.31 10.16
N MET A 648 23.69 -23.26 11.42
CA MET A 648 23.91 -21.98 12.09
C MET A 648 25.06 -21.22 11.43
N GLY A 649 24.78 -19.99 10.97
CA GLY A 649 25.75 -19.15 10.27
C GLY A 649 26.23 -17.98 11.11
N TYR A 650 25.31 -17.28 11.76
CA TYR A 650 25.65 -16.11 12.57
C TYR A 650 24.70 -16.03 13.76
N MET A 651 25.26 -16.04 14.97
CA MET A 651 24.51 -16.15 16.21
C MET A 651 24.90 -15.03 17.18
N SER A 652 23.97 -14.33 17.81
CA SER A 652 24.30 -13.38 18.90
C SER A 652 23.76 -13.82 20.25
N SER A 653 24.33 -13.27 21.32
CA SER A 653 23.69 -13.30 22.64
C SER A 653 22.48 -12.36 22.67
N ASN A 654 21.52 -12.64 23.54
CA ASN A 654 20.43 -11.71 23.86
C ASN A 654 20.96 -10.59 24.76
N VAL A 655 20.36 -9.40 24.66
CA VAL A 655 20.72 -8.23 25.48
C VAL A 655 19.55 -7.81 26.33
N VAL A 656 19.83 -7.38 27.56
CA VAL A 656 18.80 -6.85 28.47
C VAL A 656 18.25 -5.52 27.90
N GLN A 657 16.93 -5.32 28.03
CA GLN A 657 16.23 -4.06 27.77
C GLN A 657 15.34 -3.76 28.98
N ASP A 658 15.69 -2.74 29.76
CA ASP A 658 14.96 -2.37 30.98
C ASP A 658 15.09 -0.86 31.27
N GLU A 659 14.72 -0.42 32.47
CA GLU A 659 14.79 1.00 32.86
C GLU A 659 16.23 1.56 32.91
N THR A 660 17.23 0.67 32.96
CA THR A 660 18.65 0.97 33.09
C THR A 660 19.41 0.86 31.76
N THR A 661 18.92 0.06 30.80
CA THR A 661 19.50 -0.14 29.46
C THR A 661 18.48 -0.04 28.34
N ASP A 662 18.84 0.66 27.25
CA ASP A 662 17.98 0.78 26.05
C ASP A 662 18.07 -0.43 25.12
N GLY A 663 19.13 -1.24 25.22
CA GLY A 663 19.42 -2.49 24.50
C GLY A 663 19.23 -2.45 22.98
N ALA A 664 20.17 -3.00 22.21
CA ALA A 664 20.07 -3.00 20.74
C ALA A 664 19.08 -4.03 20.15
N LYS A 665 18.26 -4.70 20.98
CA LYS A 665 17.32 -5.74 20.54
C LYS A 665 16.12 -5.12 19.80
N GLN A 666 15.81 -5.66 18.63
CA GLN A 666 14.58 -5.30 17.93
C GLN A 666 13.31 -5.80 18.69
N PRO A 667 12.13 -5.24 18.42
CA PRO A 667 10.86 -5.73 18.97
C PRO A 667 10.63 -7.22 18.73
N ASP A 668 10.05 -7.92 19.71
CA ASP A 668 9.83 -9.38 19.68
C ASP A 668 9.03 -9.86 18.45
N GLU A 669 8.19 -9.00 17.86
CA GLU A 669 7.42 -9.28 16.64
C GLU A 669 8.29 -9.58 15.41
N MET A 670 9.58 -9.20 15.42
CA MET A 670 10.51 -9.46 14.33
C MET A 670 11.16 -10.85 14.39
N TYR A 671 10.92 -11.63 15.44
CA TYR A 671 11.56 -12.92 15.64
C TYR A 671 10.59 -14.09 15.53
N ARG A 672 11.15 -15.25 15.17
CA ARG A 672 10.50 -16.55 15.27
C ARG A 672 11.29 -17.44 16.22
N ASP A 673 10.64 -17.92 17.27
CA ASP A 673 11.28 -18.82 18.23
C ASP A 673 11.41 -20.24 17.65
N GLU A 674 12.60 -20.81 17.81
CA GLU A 674 12.93 -22.21 17.50
C GLU A 674 13.66 -22.81 18.69
N THR A 675 13.37 -24.07 19.00
CA THR A 675 14.02 -24.81 20.09
C THR A 675 14.81 -25.99 19.56
N TYR A 676 15.94 -26.24 20.20
CA TYR A 676 16.88 -27.32 19.88
C TYR A 676 17.29 -28.04 21.16
N ASP A 677 17.86 -29.23 21.00
CA ASP A 677 18.38 -30.04 22.12
C ASP A 677 17.34 -30.27 23.21
N ASN A 678 16.21 -30.88 22.84
CA ASN A 678 15.08 -31.16 23.73
C ASN A 678 14.55 -29.92 24.49
N GLY A 679 14.75 -28.72 23.95
CA GLY A 679 14.26 -27.46 24.54
C GLY A 679 15.30 -26.67 25.33
N ASN A 680 16.52 -27.20 25.50
CA ASN A 680 17.59 -26.51 26.25
C ASN A 680 18.12 -25.28 25.53
N ILE A 681 18.10 -25.28 24.19
CA ILE A 681 18.57 -24.17 23.36
C ILE A 681 17.38 -23.50 22.71
N ALA A 682 17.15 -22.23 23.04
CA ALA A 682 16.12 -21.39 22.44
C ALA A 682 16.76 -20.33 21.52
N LEU A 683 16.52 -20.44 20.22
CA LEU A 683 16.97 -19.51 19.19
C LEU A 683 15.81 -18.63 18.75
N GLN A 684 15.96 -17.31 18.83
CA GLN A 684 15.06 -16.37 18.19
C GLN A 684 15.60 -16.06 16.78
N VAL A 685 15.02 -16.67 15.75
CA VAL A 685 15.38 -16.45 14.35
C VAL A 685 14.86 -15.09 13.91
N GLY A 686 15.76 -14.17 13.60
CA GLY A 686 15.44 -12.77 13.33
C GLY A 686 16.69 -11.88 13.42
N PRO A 687 16.53 -10.55 13.47
CA PRO A 687 17.64 -9.60 13.53
C PRO A 687 18.57 -9.85 14.73
N ALA A 688 19.77 -10.38 14.51
CA ALA A 688 20.83 -10.50 15.51
C ALA A 688 21.95 -9.48 15.21
N GLY A 689 22.24 -8.58 16.15
CA GLY A 689 23.24 -7.53 15.92
C GLY A 689 24.68 -7.94 16.24
N GLY A 690 25.60 -7.00 16.02
CA GLY A 690 27.05 -7.18 16.09
C GLY A 690 27.70 -7.02 17.46
N TRP A 691 26.92 -7.00 18.55
CA TRP A 691 27.42 -6.69 19.90
C TRP A 691 28.20 -7.83 20.56
N CYS A 692 27.65 -9.04 20.51
CA CYS A 692 28.23 -10.27 21.08
C CYS A 692 27.89 -11.44 20.16
N PHE A 693 28.42 -11.39 18.94
CA PHE A 693 28.09 -12.36 17.89
C PHE A 693 29.17 -13.42 17.74
N MET A 694 28.77 -14.58 17.25
CA MET A 694 29.60 -15.74 16.97
C MET A 694 29.38 -16.21 15.53
N ILE A 695 30.49 -16.51 14.86
CA ILE A 695 30.56 -17.19 13.56
C ILE A 695 31.60 -18.31 13.63
N SER A 696 31.47 -19.32 12.77
CA SER A 696 32.55 -20.30 12.57
C SER A 696 33.54 -19.83 11.50
N ARG A 697 34.79 -20.28 11.60
CA ARG A 697 35.83 -20.10 10.57
C ARG A 697 35.37 -20.60 9.21
N TYR A 698 34.63 -21.71 9.19
CA TYR A 698 34.09 -22.27 7.97
C TYR A 698 33.09 -21.33 7.30
N VAL A 699 32.13 -20.79 8.07
CA VAL A 699 31.17 -19.80 7.55
C VAL A 699 31.91 -18.55 7.12
N TYR A 700 32.89 -18.07 7.88
CA TYR A 700 33.75 -16.96 7.50
C TYR A 700 34.46 -17.17 6.15
N ASN A 701 35.09 -18.32 5.95
CA ASN A 701 35.77 -18.64 4.69
C ASN A 701 34.80 -18.75 3.51
N LYS A 702 33.55 -19.16 3.75
CA LYS A 702 32.52 -19.31 2.71
C LYS A 702 31.81 -18.01 2.35
N ILE A 703 31.57 -17.15 3.34
CA ILE A 703 30.87 -15.87 3.18
C ILE A 703 31.84 -14.75 2.78
N GLY A 704 33.10 -14.86 3.18
CA GLY A 704 34.13 -13.85 3.01
C GLY A 704 34.10 -12.79 4.12
N LYS A 705 35.03 -11.84 4.06
CA LYS A 705 35.27 -10.83 5.10
C LYS A 705 34.03 -10.00 5.44
N LEU A 706 33.96 -9.44 6.65
CA LEU A 706 33.02 -8.36 6.96
C LEU A 706 33.30 -7.16 6.05
N ALA A 707 32.25 -6.44 5.63
CA ALA A 707 32.39 -5.31 4.74
C ALA A 707 33.29 -4.24 5.36
N GLN A 708 34.27 -3.76 4.59
CA GLN A 708 35.23 -2.75 5.01
C GLN A 708 35.34 -1.66 3.94
N HIS A 709 35.39 -0.41 4.37
CA HIS A 709 35.47 0.74 3.47
C HIS A 709 36.69 1.59 3.78
N LYS A 710 37.58 1.74 2.79
CA LYS A 710 38.89 2.40 2.95
C LYS A 710 38.78 3.88 3.36
N ASP A 711 37.75 4.57 2.89
CA ASP A 711 37.59 6.03 3.06
C ASP A 711 36.32 6.42 3.84
N ALA A 712 35.66 5.47 4.51
CA ALA A 712 34.44 5.72 5.26
C ALA A 712 34.25 4.74 6.42
N MET A 713 33.73 5.24 7.55
CA MET A 713 33.20 4.36 8.59
C MET A 713 31.89 3.75 8.11
N PHE A 714 31.79 2.42 8.15
CA PHE A 714 30.63 1.67 7.70
C PHE A 714 30.01 0.93 8.89
N PHE A 715 28.95 1.49 9.47
CA PHE A 715 28.31 1.02 10.71
C PHE A 715 27.23 -0.05 10.49
N MET A 716 27.36 -0.88 9.44
CA MET A 716 26.41 -1.94 9.09
C MET A 716 27.14 -3.21 8.65
N GLU A 717 28.39 -3.39 9.08
CA GLU A 717 29.28 -4.48 8.69
C GLU A 717 28.77 -5.85 9.15
N ASP A 718 28.15 -5.89 10.32
CA ASP A 718 27.50 -7.04 10.94
C ASP A 718 26.22 -7.42 10.19
N GLU A 719 25.39 -6.43 9.87
CA GLU A 719 24.14 -6.62 9.15
C GLU A 719 24.37 -7.04 7.69
N ASP A 720 25.38 -6.46 7.01
CA ASP A 720 25.82 -6.91 5.68
C ASP A 720 26.23 -8.39 5.71
N TYR A 721 27.06 -8.76 6.67
CA TYR A 721 27.57 -10.13 6.80
C TYR A 721 26.42 -11.11 7.10
N ALA A 722 25.51 -10.76 8.02
CA ALA A 722 24.32 -11.54 8.33
C ALA A 722 23.42 -11.77 7.10
N ASN A 723 23.26 -10.74 6.25
CA ASN A 723 22.50 -10.87 5.01
C ASN A 723 23.15 -11.84 4.02
N ARG A 724 24.48 -11.81 3.89
CA ARG A 724 25.21 -12.77 3.05
C ARG A 724 25.14 -14.19 3.60
N VAL A 725 25.14 -14.35 4.92
CA VAL A 725 24.90 -15.64 5.61
C VAL A 725 23.53 -16.20 5.23
N ILE A 726 22.46 -15.40 5.32
CA ILE A 726 21.10 -15.78 4.93
C ILE A 726 21.02 -16.14 3.43
N ALA A 727 21.66 -15.34 2.57
CA ALA A 727 21.65 -15.57 1.13
C ALA A 727 22.32 -16.89 0.72
N LYS A 728 23.30 -17.36 1.51
CA LYS A 728 23.92 -18.68 1.34
C LYS A 728 23.20 -19.79 2.12
N GLY A 729 21.98 -19.54 2.60
CA GLY A 729 21.07 -20.53 3.18
C GLY A 729 21.34 -20.92 4.63
N PHE A 730 22.17 -20.16 5.34
CA PHE A 730 22.45 -20.40 6.76
C PHE A 730 21.42 -19.70 7.67
N LYS A 731 21.27 -20.23 8.89
CA LYS A 731 20.45 -19.63 9.95
C LYS A 731 21.15 -18.45 10.60
N PHE A 732 20.33 -17.52 11.05
CA PHE A 732 20.73 -16.29 11.71
C PHE A 732 19.72 -15.94 12.80
N GLY A 733 20.20 -15.56 13.98
CA GLY A 733 19.34 -15.27 15.12
C GLY A 733 20.13 -15.12 16.42
N LEU A 734 19.39 -14.86 17.50
CA LEU A 734 19.97 -14.66 18.83
C LEU A 734 19.53 -15.75 19.81
N LEU A 735 20.38 -16.09 20.77
CA LEU A 735 20.06 -17.06 21.81
C LEU A 735 19.23 -16.41 22.91
N LYS A 736 17.94 -16.77 22.99
CA LYS A 736 16.97 -16.17 23.91
C LYS A 736 17.43 -16.23 25.37
N ASN A 737 18.01 -17.37 25.77
CA ASN A 737 18.36 -17.70 27.14
C ASN A 737 19.83 -17.38 27.51
N VAL A 738 20.62 -16.85 26.57
CA VAL A 738 22.00 -16.42 26.83
C VAL A 738 22.01 -14.91 26.82
N ILE A 739 21.91 -14.31 28.01
CA ILE A 739 21.69 -12.88 28.20
C ILE A 739 22.99 -12.22 28.66
N VAL A 740 23.41 -11.16 27.99
CA VAL A 740 24.53 -10.30 28.39
C VAL A 740 24.03 -8.89 28.72
N TYR A 741 24.76 -8.18 29.58
CA TYR A 741 24.40 -6.83 30.00
C TYR A 741 25.35 -5.79 29.39
N HIS A 742 24.79 -4.85 28.63
CA HIS A 742 25.52 -3.72 28.06
C HIS A 742 25.35 -2.47 28.93
N ALA A 743 26.45 -1.78 29.22
CA ALA A 743 26.47 -0.48 29.88
C ALA A 743 26.00 0.64 28.93
N THR A 744 24.73 0.56 28.54
CA THR A 744 24.03 1.48 27.63
C THR A 744 22.86 2.13 28.38
N GLY A 745 22.42 3.33 27.99
CA GLY A 745 21.29 4.02 28.64
C GLY A 745 21.67 5.11 29.65
N LYS A 746 20.66 5.87 30.12
CA LYS A 746 20.82 7.12 30.90
C LYS A 746 21.53 6.94 32.25
N VAL A 747 21.44 5.76 32.86
CA VAL A 747 22.03 5.48 34.17
C VAL A 747 23.55 5.30 34.03
N HIS A 748 24.00 4.44 33.14
CA HIS A 748 25.42 4.17 32.90
C HIS A 748 26.16 5.34 32.25
N ASN A 749 25.47 6.17 31.45
CA ASN A 749 26.03 7.43 30.96
C ASN A 749 26.48 8.38 32.08
N LYS A 750 25.79 8.37 33.23
CA LYS A 750 26.17 9.19 34.39
C LYS A 750 27.34 8.60 35.18
N GLU A 751 27.43 7.28 35.26
CA GLU A 751 28.46 6.58 36.05
C GLU A 751 29.82 6.55 35.33
N PHE A 752 29.81 6.47 33.99
CA PHE A 752 31.04 6.30 33.19
C PHE A 752 31.36 7.48 32.28
N GLY A 753 30.57 8.55 32.37
CA GLY A 753 30.73 9.81 31.63
C GLY A 753 30.34 9.66 30.16
N ASP A 754 29.30 10.40 29.73
CA ASP A 754 28.88 10.68 28.35
C ASP A 754 29.16 9.57 27.32
N VAL A 755 28.99 8.30 27.70
CA VAL A 755 29.32 7.14 26.85
C VAL A 755 28.47 7.15 25.58
N PHE A 756 27.22 7.57 25.70
CA PHE A 756 26.31 7.81 24.58
C PHE A 756 26.57 9.12 23.84
N ASP A 757 26.86 10.21 24.54
CA ASP A 757 27.05 11.51 23.89
C ASP A 757 28.35 11.53 23.11
N LYS A 758 29.42 10.88 23.56
CA LYS A 758 30.66 10.66 22.79
C LYS A 758 30.46 9.65 21.66
N LYS A 759 29.70 8.56 21.87
CA LYS A 759 29.34 7.58 20.80
C LYS A 759 28.46 8.25 19.74
N MET A 760 27.56 9.16 20.12
CA MET A 760 26.71 9.98 19.23
C MET A 760 27.46 11.17 18.63
N GLU A 761 28.41 11.77 19.30
CA GLU A 761 29.25 12.85 18.79
C GLU A 761 30.28 12.28 17.80
N ASP A 762 30.83 11.10 18.04
CA ASP A 762 31.54 10.31 17.02
C ASP A 762 30.60 9.89 15.89
N TYR A 763 29.33 9.53 16.19
CA TYR A 763 28.30 9.23 15.19
C TYR A 763 27.96 10.45 14.32
N GLU A 764 27.85 11.63 14.91
CA GLU A 764 27.53 12.93 14.30
C GLU A 764 28.74 13.51 13.55
N THR A 765 29.94 13.34 14.10
CA THR A 765 31.23 13.79 13.52
C THR A 765 31.64 12.87 12.37
N ALA A 766 31.44 11.55 12.48
CA ALA A 766 31.58 10.62 11.36
C ALA A 766 30.51 10.86 10.28
N LYS A 767 29.26 11.15 10.66
CA LYS A 767 28.20 11.64 9.75
C LYS A 767 28.57 12.98 9.08
N GLY A 768 29.28 13.85 9.79
CA GLY A 768 29.70 15.18 9.35
C GLY A 768 30.86 15.15 8.35
N LYS A 769 31.84 14.25 8.56
CA LYS A 769 32.95 14.01 7.63
C LYS A 769 32.53 13.22 6.38
N THR A 770 31.37 12.56 6.41
CA THR A 770 30.79 11.82 5.28
C THR A 770 29.59 12.53 4.64
N LYS A 771 29.75 13.81 4.25
CA LYS A 771 28.76 14.52 3.42
C LYS A 771 28.45 13.82 2.09
N GLY A 772 29.22 12.81 1.69
CA GLY A 772 28.93 11.91 0.58
C GLY A 772 28.28 10.55 0.92
N SER A 773 28.21 10.11 2.19
CA SER A 773 27.79 8.73 2.55
C SER A 773 26.42 8.60 3.24
N ARG A 774 25.75 9.70 3.61
CA ARG A 774 24.34 9.64 4.09
C ARG A 774 23.39 9.04 3.05
N ILE A 775 23.74 9.13 1.77
CA ILE A 775 23.05 8.44 0.69
C ILE A 775 23.47 6.97 0.62
N MET A 776 24.71 6.63 0.99
CA MET A 776 25.26 5.28 0.86
C MET A 776 24.76 4.29 1.94
N ASN A 777 24.46 4.72 3.17
CA ASN A 777 24.07 3.80 4.26
C ASN A 777 22.66 3.21 4.10
N LEU A 778 21.69 3.96 3.60
CA LEU A 778 20.37 3.39 3.25
C LEU A 778 20.36 2.77 1.83
N PHE A 779 21.21 3.28 0.93
CA PHE A 779 21.30 2.78 -0.44
C PHE A 779 22.05 1.46 -0.52
N ASN A 780 23.10 1.21 0.28
CA ASN A 780 23.86 -0.05 0.24
C ASN A 780 23.11 -1.19 0.92
N PHE A 781 22.38 -0.96 2.03
CA PHE A 781 21.58 -2.02 2.67
C PHE A 781 20.59 -2.69 1.69
N LYS A 782 19.93 -1.87 0.87
CA LYS A 782 19.01 -2.35 -0.15
C LYS A 782 19.72 -2.77 -1.43
N ARG A 783 20.72 -2.02 -1.91
CA ARG A 783 21.50 -2.38 -3.11
C ARG A 783 22.30 -3.67 -2.96
N HIS A 784 22.75 -4.04 -1.76
CA HIS A 784 23.42 -5.33 -1.51
C HIS A 784 22.43 -6.50 -1.46
N TYR A 785 21.25 -6.33 -0.81
CA TYR A 785 20.15 -7.30 -0.87
C TYR A 785 19.65 -7.52 -2.32
N TYR A 786 19.61 -6.47 -3.14
CA TYR A 786 19.22 -6.56 -4.55
C TYR A 786 20.32 -7.10 -5.47
N ARG A 787 21.59 -6.79 -5.19
CA ARG A 787 22.74 -7.40 -5.89
C ARG A 787 22.89 -8.88 -5.54
N LEU A 788 22.48 -9.30 -4.34
CA LEU A 788 22.38 -10.71 -3.93
C LEU A 788 21.28 -11.48 -4.69
N LEU A 789 20.20 -10.81 -5.07
CA LEU A 789 19.16 -11.38 -5.94
C LEU A 789 19.61 -11.44 -7.40
N GLU A 790 20.27 -10.41 -7.93
CA GLU A 790 20.89 -10.44 -9.27
C GLU A 790 22.02 -11.48 -9.38
N LEU A 791 22.85 -11.65 -8.34
CA LEU A 791 23.91 -12.67 -8.32
C LEU A 791 23.33 -14.08 -8.18
N ALA A 792 22.25 -14.25 -7.43
CA ALA A 792 21.49 -15.50 -7.40
C ALA A 792 20.88 -15.83 -8.77
N GLU A 793 20.40 -14.81 -9.50
CA GLU A 793 19.86 -14.94 -10.87
C GLU A 793 20.95 -15.24 -11.91
N GLN A 794 22.17 -14.73 -11.73
CA GLN A 794 23.33 -15.03 -12.58
C GLN A 794 23.96 -16.41 -12.32
N GLU A 795 23.93 -16.92 -11.08
CA GLU A 795 24.35 -18.29 -10.75
C GLU A 795 23.33 -19.33 -11.24
N ILE A 796 22.02 -19.02 -11.22
CA ILE A 796 20.96 -19.89 -11.78
C ILE A 796 21.09 -20.10 -13.29
N ASN A 797 21.70 -19.15 -14.02
CA ASN A 797 21.92 -19.26 -15.47
C ASN A 797 23.27 -19.90 -15.84
N ARG A 798 24.09 -20.30 -14.86
CA ARG A 798 25.43 -20.90 -15.06
C ARG A 798 25.55 -22.36 -14.63
N GLU A 799 24.56 -22.91 -13.93
CA GLU A 799 24.36 -24.36 -13.70
C GLU A 799 23.25 -24.86 -14.61
#